data_AF-A0A387B3L6-F1
#
_entry.id   AF-A0A387B3L6-F1
#
_cell.length_a   1.000
_cell.length_b   1.000
_cell.length_c   1.000
_cell.angle_alpha   90.00
_cell.angle_beta   90.00
_cell.angle_gamma   90.00
#
_symmetry.space_group_name_H-M   'P 1'
#
loop_
_entity.id
_entity.type
_entity.pdbx_description
1 polymer ?
#
loop_
_entity_poly.entity_id
_entity_poly.type
_entity_poly.pdbx_seq_one_letter_code
_entity_poly.pdbx_strand_id
1 'polypeptide(L)'
;MSAVSEPDALVGRAADLERISSLLTSGGALLRGPAGIGKSAILRRIARDRAESGRVVGIEGNEASGAVPFGPFAQVLTGRDPGAGPEPIDRAAAVRDALEGTTLLVVDDAHRLDAASAGLVHRLADEGVTLLVAVRAGEQLPPAIESLWTRGLLTSHEVTPLDAEAIEAYTASRLGGPVDAGLVRALRHASGGVPLYARELLRGGLDSGAIRHHRGVWVLRGQLTAGGGLASALRDHLGSQPPGIRRAVHCLALTEPIGLELMASLMTEAELERAELEGLLRIDGDAEHAVVRLGHPLYRSVVTAELTLSRRRRLADLLLRSVDRLGTEVDPTLLARWRLERGDDRSPDEWLQAAHRVTPTDLTLAEAFVRAAVAAGGGPAALLALASLLTHQHRLEEAETVFGELAAIPVPPEVRIAIASVEAFLLAMPGQRPDAALDLIAEVTASAGFSPELESARALALWRSGRIVDSIPIGRAVARDPAASVVARTSAALTVCSAEIYALRFSDGEFGVDLTLMDELVARARTELPEGPESAALVRGSRATMPIPDLPAGLRLSAEGAQRALMNGDDGVRAQFAMLHGWMLAVSGDLLASLEELTEAHAGHGVWVPTTLPWLRSSLVRVLSATGAAAEARQLLEEIEASPRAALYDPDVALARAAVHEAEGDADTALAVLRGATAASDEGGNRLRGDELWLRRLRLGDEAVAGEVHRRYRRREGPAAAAVASHAAAVRDRDLRAIPRAVGALADAGLLWDAAEAQADLVRRLRATGDAPATWAAVERLVVLLGRTRGLALTSVTGELHATLTPREREVAGLAASLSDREVAERLGISVRTAQTHLTHVYAKLRISGRAELGRHLAEHAGGTEEVG
;
A
#
# COMPACT_ATOMS: atom_id res chain seq x y z
N MET A 1 18.22 -14.86 -10.46
CA MET A 1 16.77 -15.09 -10.25
C MET A 1 16.09 -15.06 -11.61
N SER A 2 16.24 -16.17 -12.35
CA SER A 2 15.81 -16.33 -13.74
C SER A 2 14.33 -16.71 -13.80
N ALA A 3 13.65 -16.22 -14.84
CA ALA A 3 12.28 -16.48 -15.25
C ALA A 3 11.20 -15.89 -14.33
N VAL A 4 10.69 -14.71 -14.71
CA VAL A 4 9.24 -14.45 -14.64
C VAL A 4 8.59 -15.67 -15.29
N SER A 5 7.96 -16.54 -14.50
CA SER A 5 7.29 -17.70 -15.07
C SER A 5 6.22 -17.20 -16.04
N GLU A 6 6.05 -17.87 -17.16
CA GLU A 6 4.84 -17.70 -17.97
C GLU A 6 3.74 -18.56 -17.35
N PRO A 7 2.77 -17.98 -16.63
CA PRO A 7 1.42 -18.48 -16.72
C PRO A 7 0.74 -17.67 -17.82
N ASP A 8 0.32 -18.40 -18.86
CA ASP A 8 -0.49 -17.96 -19.98
C ASP A 8 -1.94 -17.59 -19.55
N ALA A 9 -2.11 -17.14 -18.30
CA ALA A 9 -3.36 -16.70 -17.71
C ALA A 9 -3.62 -15.26 -18.15
N LEU A 10 -4.71 -15.08 -18.89
CA LEU A 10 -5.22 -13.77 -19.27
C LEU A 10 -5.92 -13.13 -18.05
N VAL A 11 -5.15 -12.42 -17.22
CA VAL A 11 -5.64 -11.78 -15.98
C VAL A 11 -6.32 -10.45 -16.27
N GLY A 12 -7.40 -10.13 -15.54
CA GLY A 12 -8.09 -8.84 -15.63
C GLY A 12 -8.94 -8.64 -16.89
N ARG A 13 -9.29 -9.73 -17.59
CA ARG A 13 -10.03 -9.69 -18.88
C ARG A 13 -11.32 -10.53 -18.88
N ALA A 14 -11.89 -10.80 -17.70
CA ALA A 14 -13.07 -11.66 -17.57
C ALA A 14 -14.29 -11.09 -18.34
N ALA A 15 -14.55 -9.78 -18.20
CA ALA A 15 -15.66 -9.12 -18.90
C ALA A 15 -15.51 -9.16 -20.43
N ASP A 16 -14.28 -8.95 -20.95
CA ASP A 16 -14.00 -9.07 -22.38
C ASP A 16 -14.26 -10.50 -22.87
N LEU A 17 -13.76 -11.52 -22.14
CA LEU A 17 -13.95 -12.92 -22.50
C LEU A 17 -15.42 -13.34 -22.49
N GLU A 18 -16.19 -12.93 -21.48
CA GLU A 18 -17.63 -13.22 -21.39
C GLU A 18 -18.39 -12.56 -22.54
N ARG A 19 -18.11 -11.28 -22.81
CA ARG A 19 -18.75 -10.54 -23.89
C ARG A 19 -18.47 -11.17 -25.24
N ILE A 20 -17.21 -11.49 -25.54
CA ILE A 20 -16.84 -12.07 -26.83
C ILE A 20 -17.42 -13.49 -26.96
N SER A 21 -17.41 -14.28 -25.87
CA SER A 21 -18.03 -15.61 -25.88
C SER A 21 -19.52 -15.54 -26.20
N SER A 22 -20.25 -14.56 -25.66
CA SER A 22 -21.64 -14.28 -26.00
C SER A 22 -21.80 -13.89 -27.49
N LEU A 23 -20.97 -12.97 -28.00
CA LEU A 23 -21.01 -12.58 -29.42
C LEU A 23 -20.82 -13.77 -30.36
N LEU A 24 -19.90 -14.68 -30.01
CA LEU A 24 -19.62 -15.90 -30.77
C LEU A 24 -20.75 -16.95 -30.73
N THR A 25 -21.78 -16.77 -29.89
CA THR A 25 -23.01 -17.59 -29.96
C THR A 25 -24.04 -17.03 -30.94
N SER A 26 -23.99 -15.72 -31.21
CA SER A 26 -24.92 -15.01 -32.09
C SER A 26 -24.38 -14.72 -33.49
N GLY A 27 -23.10 -14.98 -33.75
CA GLY A 27 -22.41 -14.65 -35.00
C GLY A 27 -20.89 -14.58 -34.80
N GLY A 28 -20.19 -13.72 -35.54
CA GLY A 28 -18.76 -13.46 -35.34
C GLY A 28 -18.49 -12.18 -34.55
N ALA A 29 -17.24 -12.02 -34.08
CA ALA A 29 -16.79 -10.87 -33.31
C ALA A 29 -15.57 -10.19 -33.96
N LEU A 30 -15.55 -8.85 -33.93
CA LEU A 30 -14.46 -8.01 -34.39
C LEU A 30 -13.86 -7.25 -33.19
N LEU A 31 -12.65 -7.61 -32.78
CA LEU A 31 -11.90 -6.95 -31.71
C LEU A 31 -11.17 -5.73 -32.24
N ARG A 32 -11.48 -4.56 -31.70
CA ARG A 32 -10.81 -3.28 -32.00
C ARG A 32 -10.04 -2.79 -30.78
N GLY A 33 -8.88 -2.17 -31.01
CA GLY A 33 -8.13 -1.51 -29.95
C GLY A 33 -6.69 -1.19 -30.34
N PRO A 34 -5.98 -0.39 -29.54
CA PRO A 34 -4.60 0.01 -29.83
C PRO A 34 -3.62 -1.18 -29.82
N ALA A 35 -2.41 -0.96 -30.32
CA ALA A 35 -1.34 -1.95 -30.26
C ALA A 35 -1.00 -2.32 -28.80
N GLY A 36 -0.69 -3.60 -28.54
CA GLY A 36 -0.31 -4.05 -27.20
C GLY A 36 -1.42 -4.17 -26.16
N ILE A 37 -2.68 -3.84 -26.51
CA ILE A 37 -3.84 -3.89 -25.58
C ILE A 37 -4.23 -5.31 -25.12
N GLY A 38 -3.76 -6.35 -25.83
CA GLY A 38 -3.99 -7.75 -25.49
C GLY A 38 -4.90 -8.53 -26.46
N LYS A 39 -5.27 -7.98 -27.62
CA LYS A 39 -6.14 -8.63 -28.62
C LYS A 39 -5.68 -10.06 -28.96
N SER A 40 -4.42 -10.25 -29.37
CA SER A 40 -3.86 -11.57 -29.69
C SER A 40 -3.89 -12.56 -28.52
N ALA A 41 -3.79 -12.09 -27.28
CA ALA A 41 -3.88 -12.94 -26.10
C ALA A 41 -5.34 -13.39 -25.84
N ILE A 42 -6.31 -12.50 -26.05
CA ILE A 42 -7.75 -12.82 -26.03
C ILE A 42 -8.07 -13.84 -27.12
N LEU A 43 -7.60 -13.62 -28.36
CA LEU A 43 -7.77 -14.54 -29.48
C LEU A 43 -7.29 -15.95 -29.13
N ARG A 44 -6.04 -16.07 -28.62
CA ARG A 44 -5.45 -17.36 -28.22
C ARG A 44 -6.22 -18.05 -27.10
N ARG A 45 -6.69 -17.30 -26.10
CA ARG A 45 -7.49 -17.85 -25.00
C ARG A 45 -8.81 -18.44 -25.50
N ILE A 46 -9.57 -17.67 -26.28
CA ILE A 46 -10.85 -18.12 -26.83
C ILE A 46 -10.67 -19.28 -27.81
N ALA A 47 -9.62 -19.25 -28.63
CA ALA A 47 -9.29 -20.34 -29.53
C ALA A 47 -9.07 -21.66 -28.76
N ARG A 48 -8.34 -21.60 -27.64
CA ARG A 48 -8.11 -22.74 -26.75
C ARG A 48 -9.42 -23.26 -26.15
N ASP A 49 -10.24 -22.37 -25.60
CA ASP A 49 -11.49 -22.73 -24.93
C ASP A 49 -12.50 -23.35 -25.92
N ARG A 50 -12.49 -22.92 -27.19
CA ARG A 50 -13.37 -23.45 -28.25
C ARG A 50 -12.83 -24.70 -28.94
N ALA A 51 -11.53 -24.97 -28.87
CA ALA A 51 -10.92 -26.16 -29.44
C ALA A 51 -11.46 -27.47 -28.85
N GLU A 52 -12.01 -27.43 -27.63
CA GLU A 52 -12.68 -28.58 -26.99
C GLU A 52 -14.04 -28.91 -27.64
N SER A 53 -14.67 -27.93 -28.29
CA SER A 53 -16.04 -28.02 -28.84
C SER A 53 -16.11 -28.12 -30.37
N GLY A 54 -14.98 -27.92 -31.05
CA GLY A 54 -14.92 -27.93 -32.52
C GLY A 54 -13.55 -27.57 -33.07
N ARG A 55 -13.38 -27.66 -34.39
CA ARG A 55 -12.11 -27.37 -35.05
C ARG A 55 -11.90 -25.85 -35.14
N VAL A 56 -10.86 -25.36 -34.47
CA VAL A 56 -10.45 -23.95 -34.50
C VAL A 56 -9.21 -23.80 -35.38
N VAL A 57 -9.23 -22.82 -36.29
CA VAL A 57 -8.07 -22.49 -37.14
C VAL A 57 -7.69 -21.02 -36.93
N GLY A 58 -6.41 -20.74 -36.68
CA GLY A 58 -5.88 -19.39 -36.53
C GLY A 58 -5.03 -18.97 -37.74
N ILE A 59 -5.18 -17.73 -38.18
CA ILE A 59 -4.35 -17.08 -39.19
C ILE A 59 -3.90 -15.70 -38.71
N GLU A 60 -2.75 -15.23 -39.20
CA GLU A 60 -2.16 -13.94 -38.81
C GLU A 60 -1.76 -13.12 -40.04
N GLY A 61 -2.23 -11.88 -40.09
CA GLY A 61 -1.80 -10.88 -41.06
C GLY A 61 -0.52 -10.18 -40.61
N ASN A 62 0.52 -10.23 -41.44
CA ASN A 62 1.73 -9.42 -41.27
C ASN A 62 2.22 -8.92 -42.64
N GLU A 63 3.21 -8.03 -42.66
CA GLU A 63 3.69 -7.39 -43.88
C GLU A 63 4.26 -8.40 -44.90
N ALA A 64 4.91 -9.46 -44.41
CA ALA A 64 5.44 -10.51 -45.26
C ALA A 64 4.35 -11.47 -45.78
N SER A 65 3.37 -11.84 -44.93
CA SER A 65 2.28 -12.75 -45.30
C SER A 65 1.26 -12.08 -46.22
N GLY A 66 0.97 -10.79 -46.04
CA GLY A 66 0.07 -10.01 -46.90
C GLY A 66 0.64 -9.71 -48.30
N ALA A 67 1.94 -9.87 -48.51
CA ALA A 67 2.58 -9.70 -49.81
C ALA A 67 2.37 -10.89 -50.76
N VAL A 68 1.93 -12.04 -50.24
CA VAL A 68 1.74 -13.29 -51.01
C VAL A 68 0.26 -13.67 -50.98
N PRO A 69 -0.39 -13.93 -52.14
CA PRO A 69 -1.78 -14.41 -52.14
C PRO A 69 -1.93 -15.70 -51.32
N PHE A 70 -2.88 -15.68 -50.37
CA PHE A 70 -3.10 -16.76 -49.38
C PHE A 70 -1.94 -16.98 -48.39
N GLY A 71 -0.98 -16.06 -48.30
CA GLY A 71 0.16 -16.11 -47.38
C GLY A 71 -0.22 -16.28 -45.91
N PRO A 72 -1.25 -15.60 -45.37
CA PRO A 72 -1.73 -15.81 -43.99
C PRO A 72 -2.19 -17.25 -43.69
N PHE A 73 -2.55 -18.04 -44.70
CA PHE A 73 -2.97 -19.44 -44.55
C PHE A 73 -1.82 -20.46 -44.69
N ALA A 74 -0.58 -20.01 -44.91
CA ALA A 74 0.56 -20.90 -45.15
C ALA A 74 0.77 -21.94 -44.01
N GLN A 75 0.52 -21.54 -42.76
CA GLN A 75 0.64 -22.42 -41.59
C GLN A 75 -0.44 -23.53 -41.53
N VAL A 76 -1.56 -23.36 -42.23
CA VAL A 76 -2.64 -24.36 -42.30
C VAL A 76 -2.33 -25.42 -43.37
N LEU A 77 -1.43 -25.11 -44.30
CA LEU A 77 -1.02 -25.98 -45.40
C LEU A 77 0.20 -26.86 -45.05
N THR A 78 0.89 -26.59 -43.94
CA THR A 78 2.07 -27.38 -43.53
C THR A 78 1.68 -28.82 -43.20
N GLY A 79 2.20 -29.79 -43.97
CA GLY A 79 1.92 -31.23 -43.82
C GLY A 79 1.00 -31.82 -44.89
N ARG A 80 0.48 -31.01 -45.82
CA ARG A 80 -0.17 -31.46 -47.06
C ARG A 80 0.80 -31.31 -48.24
N ASP A 81 0.68 -32.17 -49.24
CA ASP A 81 1.56 -32.19 -50.43
C ASP A 81 1.66 -30.76 -51.01
N PRO A 82 2.86 -30.18 -51.21
CA PRO A 82 3.04 -28.83 -51.77
C PRO A 82 2.48 -28.66 -53.20
N GLY A 83 1.90 -29.72 -53.78
CA GLY A 83 1.31 -29.76 -55.12
C GLY A 83 0.01 -28.96 -55.32
N ALA A 84 -0.28 -27.94 -54.51
CA ALA A 84 -1.15 -26.87 -54.97
C ALA A 84 -0.38 -26.12 -56.06
N GLY A 85 -0.89 -26.12 -57.30
CA GLY A 85 -0.22 -25.48 -58.43
C GLY A 85 0.22 -24.03 -58.17
N PRO A 86 1.13 -23.47 -58.99
CA PRO A 86 1.64 -22.11 -58.81
C PRO A 86 0.54 -21.04 -58.91
N GLU A 87 -0.63 -21.41 -59.43
CA GLU A 87 -1.76 -20.52 -59.66
C GLU A 87 -2.56 -20.25 -58.37
N PRO A 88 -3.02 -19.00 -58.15
CA PRO A 88 -3.82 -18.63 -56.98
C PRO A 88 -5.09 -19.47 -56.78
N ILE A 89 -5.69 -19.99 -57.86
CA ILE A 89 -6.92 -20.80 -57.79
C ILE A 89 -6.69 -22.18 -57.15
N ASP A 90 -5.53 -22.79 -57.41
CA ASP A 90 -5.16 -24.10 -56.86
C ASP A 90 -4.86 -23.96 -55.37
N ARG A 91 -4.20 -22.86 -54.98
CA ARG A 91 -3.97 -22.52 -53.57
C ARG A 91 -5.27 -22.24 -52.83
N ALA A 92 -6.21 -21.52 -53.46
CA ALA A 92 -7.53 -21.27 -52.86
C ALA A 92 -8.29 -22.58 -52.59
N ALA A 93 -8.25 -23.52 -53.53
CA ALA A 93 -8.86 -24.85 -53.36
C ALA A 93 -8.18 -25.64 -52.23
N ALA A 94 -6.84 -25.68 -52.22
CA ALA A 94 -6.09 -26.38 -51.18
C ALA A 94 -6.32 -25.80 -49.77
N VAL A 95 -6.39 -24.47 -49.64
CA VAL A 95 -6.70 -23.80 -48.36
C VAL A 95 -8.14 -24.12 -47.94
N ARG A 96 -9.12 -24.05 -48.84
CA ARG A 96 -10.52 -24.41 -48.53
C ARG A 96 -10.62 -25.84 -48.04
N ASP A 97 -10.00 -26.79 -48.74
CA ASP A 97 -10.00 -28.21 -48.37
C ASP A 97 -9.23 -28.43 -47.05
N ALA A 98 -8.29 -27.55 -46.69
CA ALA A 98 -7.59 -27.58 -45.41
C ALA A 98 -8.44 -27.05 -44.25
N LEU A 99 -9.40 -26.17 -44.55
CA LEU A 99 -10.34 -25.57 -43.60
C LEU A 99 -11.65 -26.36 -43.45
N GLU A 100 -11.82 -27.49 -44.15
CA GLU A 100 -13.01 -28.33 -44.02
C GLU A 100 -13.26 -28.75 -42.56
N GLY A 101 -14.51 -28.58 -42.13
CA GLY A 101 -14.96 -28.86 -40.76
C GLY A 101 -14.56 -27.81 -39.71
N THR A 102 -13.99 -26.67 -40.11
CA THR A 102 -13.66 -25.57 -39.20
C THR A 102 -14.94 -24.92 -38.66
N THR A 103 -15.07 -24.87 -37.33
CA THR A 103 -16.20 -24.23 -36.64
C THR A 103 -15.90 -22.79 -36.26
N LEU A 104 -14.64 -22.46 -36.02
CA LEU A 104 -14.19 -21.11 -35.67
C LEU A 104 -12.89 -20.76 -36.42
N LEU A 105 -12.91 -19.65 -37.16
CA LEU A 105 -11.72 -19.05 -37.75
C LEU A 105 -11.31 -17.81 -36.97
N VAL A 106 -10.08 -17.83 -36.47
CA VAL A 106 -9.45 -16.75 -35.71
C VAL A 106 -8.49 -16.00 -36.62
N VAL A 107 -8.67 -14.69 -36.77
CA VAL A 107 -7.89 -13.83 -37.66
C VAL A 107 -7.23 -12.73 -36.84
N ASP A 108 -5.91 -12.81 -36.68
CA ASP A 108 -5.13 -11.75 -36.02
C ASP A 108 -4.60 -10.72 -37.03
N ASP A 109 -4.60 -9.45 -36.64
CA ASP A 109 -4.19 -8.29 -37.46
C ASP A 109 -4.80 -8.28 -38.89
N ALA A 110 -6.13 -8.37 -38.98
CA ALA A 110 -6.88 -8.53 -40.25
C ALA A 110 -6.71 -7.40 -41.28
N HIS A 111 -6.32 -6.19 -40.85
CA HIS A 111 -5.95 -5.07 -41.72
C HIS A 111 -4.75 -5.36 -42.63
N ARG A 112 -3.96 -6.41 -42.33
CA ARG A 112 -2.78 -6.83 -43.10
C ARG A 112 -3.04 -8.04 -44.00
N LEU A 113 -4.29 -8.48 -44.15
CA LEU A 113 -4.61 -9.57 -45.07
C LEU A 113 -4.53 -9.10 -46.53
N ASP A 114 -4.06 -9.99 -47.40
CA ASP A 114 -4.19 -9.81 -48.85
C ASP A 114 -5.65 -9.96 -49.30
N ALA A 115 -5.98 -9.38 -50.46
CA ALA A 115 -7.35 -9.35 -50.98
C ALA A 115 -7.94 -10.76 -51.21
N ALA A 116 -7.12 -11.75 -51.61
CA ALA A 116 -7.58 -13.10 -51.87
C ALA A 116 -7.88 -13.85 -50.56
N SER A 117 -7.01 -13.70 -49.55
CA SER A 117 -7.26 -14.20 -48.19
C SER A 117 -8.51 -13.59 -47.56
N ALA A 118 -8.69 -12.27 -47.66
CA ALA A 118 -9.86 -11.59 -47.12
C ALA A 118 -11.16 -12.05 -47.81
N GLY A 119 -11.13 -12.28 -49.13
CA GLY A 119 -12.25 -12.84 -49.88
C GLY A 119 -12.62 -14.27 -49.46
N LEU A 120 -11.63 -15.10 -49.13
CA LEU A 120 -11.87 -16.46 -48.62
C LEU A 120 -12.47 -16.43 -47.21
N VAL A 121 -11.98 -15.56 -46.32
CA VAL A 121 -12.58 -15.35 -44.98
C VAL A 121 -14.05 -14.96 -45.09
N HIS A 122 -14.39 -14.05 -46.02
CA HIS A 122 -15.79 -13.67 -46.28
C HIS A 122 -16.64 -14.86 -46.73
N ARG A 123 -16.14 -15.68 -47.66
CA ARG A 123 -16.88 -16.86 -48.13
C ARG A 123 -17.15 -17.86 -47.00
N LEU A 124 -16.15 -18.12 -46.15
CA LEU A 124 -16.32 -19.03 -45.02
C LEU A 124 -17.38 -18.54 -44.03
N ALA A 125 -17.49 -17.22 -43.83
CA ALA A 125 -18.56 -16.65 -43.02
C ALA A 125 -19.94 -16.88 -43.65
N ASP A 126 -20.08 -16.71 -44.97
CA ASP A 126 -21.34 -17.02 -45.68
C ASP A 126 -21.69 -18.52 -45.59
N GLU A 127 -20.69 -19.40 -45.50
CA GLU A 127 -20.84 -20.86 -45.30
C GLU A 127 -21.12 -21.24 -43.84
N GLY A 128 -21.22 -20.27 -42.92
CA GLY A 128 -21.61 -20.47 -41.53
C GLY A 128 -20.45 -20.68 -40.55
N VAL A 129 -19.20 -20.49 -40.97
CA VAL A 129 -18.04 -20.53 -40.06
C VAL A 129 -18.06 -19.30 -39.16
N THR A 130 -17.99 -19.51 -37.84
CA THR A 130 -17.89 -18.41 -36.88
C THR A 130 -16.53 -17.71 -37.02
N LEU A 131 -16.52 -16.38 -37.00
CA LEU A 131 -15.30 -15.59 -37.12
C LEU A 131 -14.95 -14.85 -35.82
N LEU A 132 -13.67 -14.85 -35.46
CA LEU A 132 -13.12 -13.98 -34.43
C LEU A 132 -11.94 -13.22 -35.02
N VAL A 133 -12.13 -11.91 -35.25
CA VAL A 133 -11.22 -11.08 -36.03
C VAL A 133 -10.64 -9.99 -35.15
N ALA A 134 -9.33 -9.73 -35.19
CA ALA A 134 -8.71 -8.59 -34.52
C ALA A 134 -8.17 -7.55 -35.51
N VAL A 135 -8.36 -6.28 -35.18
CA VAL A 135 -7.84 -5.15 -35.95
C VAL A 135 -7.29 -4.06 -35.03
N ARG A 136 -6.27 -3.34 -35.49
CA ARG A 136 -5.72 -2.18 -34.78
C ARG A 136 -6.64 -0.97 -34.97
N ALA A 137 -6.79 -0.17 -33.92
CA ALA A 137 -7.55 1.08 -34.02
C ALA A 137 -6.90 2.03 -35.03
N GLY A 138 -7.72 2.70 -35.84
CA GLY A 138 -7.27 3.67 -36.87
C GLY A 138 -6.88 3.06 -38.23
N GLU A 139 -6.70 1.74 -38.32
CA GLU A 139 -6.35 1.07 -39.57
C GLU A 139 -7.58 0.77 -40.44
N GLN A 140 -7.41 0.83 -41.76
CA GLN A 140 -8.46 0.49 -42.72
C GLN A 140 -8.60 -1.03 -42.85
N LEU A 141 -9.85 -1.52 -42.86
CA LEU A 141 -10.14 -2.94 -43.09
C LEU A 141 -10.17 -3.25 -44.59
N PRO A 142 -9.77 -4.46 -45.01
CA PRO A 142 -10.00 -4.90 -46.37
C PRO A 142 -11.50 -4.90 -46.69
N PRO A 143 -11.94 -4.51 -47.91
CA PRO A 143 -13.36 -4.38 -48.25
C PRO A 143 -14.19 -5.64 -47.98
N ALA A 144 -13.60 -6.83 -48.16
CA ALA A 144 -14.25 -8.10 -47.87
C ALA A 144 -14.53 -8.29 -46.37
N ILE A 145 -13.63 -7.89 -45.48
CA ILE A 145 -13.85 -7.96 -44.02
C ILE A 145 -14.82 -6.86 -43.57
N GLU A 146 -14.71 -5.67 -44.16
CA GLU A 146 -15.63 -4.55 -43.89
C GLU A 146 -17.08 -4.89 -44.27
N SER A 147 -17.29 -5.60 -45.38
CA SER A 147 -18.60 -6.13 -45.79
C SER A 147 -19.24 -7.03 -44.72
N LEU A 148 -18.46 -7.88 -44.06
CA LEU A 148 -18.97 -8.76 -43.00
C LEU A 148 -19.46 -7.98 -41.78
N TRP A 149 -18.79 -6.88 -41.45
CA TRP A 149 -19.22 -5.98 -40.39
C TRP A 149 -20.49 -5.21 -40.77
N THR A 150 -20.53 -4.61 -41.96
CA THR A 150 -21.70 -3.83 -42.43
C THR A 150 -22.96 -4.69 -42.63
N ARG A 151 -22.81 -5.98 -42.97
CA ARG A 151 -23.91 -6.95 -43.08
C ARG A 151 -24.33 -7.59 -41.74
N GLY A 152 -23.70 -7.22 -40.63
CA GLY A 152 -24.02 -7.72 -39.29
C GLY A 152 -23.52 -9.13 -38.96
N LEU A 153 -22.63 -9.70 -39.79
CA LEU A 153 -21.99 -11.01 -39.54
C LEU A 153 -20.85 -10.90 -38.52
N LEU A 154 -20.24 -9.72 -38.37
CA LEU A 154 -19.30 -9.39 -37.31
C LEU A 154 -19.89 -8.30 -36.41
N THR A 155 -19.88 -8.54 -35.10
CA THR A 155 -20.18 -7.49 -34.11
C THR A 155 -18.89 -6.94 -33.53
N SER A 156 -18.74 -5.60 -33.55
CA SER A 156 -17.55 -4.94 -33.01
C SER A 156 -17.53 -4.95 -31.49
N HIS A 157 -16.39 -5.28 -30.91
CA HIS A 157 -16.08 -5.16 -29.48
C HIS A 157 -14.78 -4.38 -29.32
N GLU A 158 -14.83 -3.26 -28.60
CA GLU A 158 -13.65 -2.46 -28.31
C GLU A 158 -12.98 -2.97 -27.04
N VAL A 159 -11.71 -3.36 -27.17
CA VAL A 159 -10.90 -3.83 -26.04
C VAL A 159 -10.34 -2.62 -25.31
N THR A 160 -10.81 -2.39 -24.09
CA THR A 160 -10.42 -1.25 -23.27
C THR A 160 -9.08 -1.49 -22.56
N PRO A 161 -8.39 -0.44 -22.06
CA PRO A 161 -7.27 -0.60 -21.14
C PRO A 161 -7.69 -1.28 -19.83
N LEU A 162 -6.74 -1.95 -19.17
CA LEU A 162 -6.97 -2.53 -17.85
C LEU A 162 -7.28 -1.40 -16.84
N ASP A 163 -8.32 -1.59 -16.04
CA ASP A 163 -8.65 -0.72 -14.93
C ASP A 163 -7.69 -0.95 -13.73
N ALA A 164 -7.94 -0.27 -12.61
CA ALA A 164 -7.07 -0.34 -11.44
C ALA A 164 -7.03 -1.75 -10.82
N GLU A 165 -8.18 -2.38 -10.66
CA GLU A 165 -8.32 -3.73 -10.10
C GLU A 165 -7.67 -4.77 -11.03
N ALA A 166 -7.87 -4.63 -12.34
CA ALA A 166 -7.27 -5.50 -13.33
C ALA A 166 -5.74 -5.33 -13.43
N ILE A 167 -5.21 -4.11 -13.27
CA ILE A 167 -3.76 -3.87 -13.21
C ILE A 167 -3.16 -4.44 -11.93
N GLU A 168 -3.83 -4.30 -10.79
CA GLU A 168 -3.40 -4.89 -9.53
C GLU A 168 -3.30 -6.42 -9.66
N ALA A 169 -4.38 -7.07 -10.11
CA ALA A 169 -4.41 -8.52 -10.32
C ALA A 169 -3.34 -8.97 -11.35
N TYR A 170 -3.19 -8.23 -12.45
CA TYR A 170 -2.15 -8.50 -13.45
C TYR A 170 -0.75 -8.41 -12.83
N THR A 171 -0.49 -7.40 -12.03
CA THR A 171 0.82 -7.15 -11.42
C THR A 171 1.14 -8.19 -10.36
N ALA A 172 0.19 -8.47 -9.47
CA ALA A 172 0.33 -9.49 -8.44
C ALA A 172 0.58 -10.88 -9.05
N SER A 173 -0.15 -11.22 -10.12
CA SER A 173 0.06 -12.47 -10.86
C SER A 173 1.45 -12.56 -11.50
N ARG A 174 1.98 -11.46 -12.05
CA ARG A 174 3.30 -11.44 -12.71
C ARG A 174 4.46 -11.43 -11.74
N LEU A 175 4.30 -10.79 -10.58
CA LEU A 175 5.33 -10.70 -9.55
C LEU A 175 5.25 -11.86 -8.54
N GLY A 176 4.15 -12.61 -8.52
CA GLY A 176 3.98 -13.80 -7.68
C GLY A 176 3.69 -13.48 -6.21
N GLY A 177 3.01 -12.37 -5.93
CA GLY A 177 2.68 -11.94 -4.57
C GLY A 177 1.87 -10.64 -4.54
N PRO A 178 1.38 -10.21 -3.36
CA PRO A 178 0.64 -8.95 -3.23
C PRO A 178 1.52 -7.74 -3.58
N VAL A 179 0.89 -6.66 -4.00
CA VAL A 179 1.55 -5.47 -4.57
C VAL A 179 1.06 -4.23 -3.84
N ASP A 180 1.97 -3.29 -3.61
CA ASP A 180 1.63 -2.03 -2.96
C ASP A 180 0.80 -1.12 -3.88
N ALA A 181 -0.14 -0.36 -3.28
CA ALA A 181 -1.03 0.55 -3.99
C ALA A 181 -0.25 1.67 -4.73
N GLY A 182 0.91 2.07 -4.20
CA GLY A 182 1.84 3.00 -4.87
C GLY A 182 2.40 2.40 -6.16
N LEU A 183 2.84 1.13 -6.13
CA LEU A 183 3.28 0.41 -7.33
C LEU A 183 2.16 0.26 -8.36
N VAL A 184 0.96 -0.15 -7.95
CA VAL A 184 -0.21 -0.29 -8.84
C VAL A 184 -0.56 1.04 -9.51
N ARG A 185 -0.61 2.11 -8.73
CA ARG A 185 -0.90 3.47 -9.23
C ARG A 185 0.16 3.96 -10.20
N ALA A 186 1.44 3.79 -9.85
CA ALA A 186 2.56 4.16 -10.70
C ALA A 186 2.55 3.36 -12.01
N LEU A 187 2.31 2.05 -11.94
CA LEU A 187 2.27 1.19 -13.13
C LEU A 187 1.06 1.51 -14.00
N ARG A 188 -0.13 1.69 -13.44
CA ARG A 188 -1.33 2.08 -14.18
C ARG A 188 -1.13 3.43 -14.87
N HIS A 189 -0.58 4.40 -14.15
CA HIS A 189 -0.28 5.71 -14.71
C HIS A 189 0.74 5.60 -15.84
N ALA A 190 1.87 4.90 -15.63
CA ALA A 190 2.94 4.81 -16.61
C ALA A 190 2.60 3.94 -17.83
N SER A 191 1.74 2.94 -17.68
CA SER A 191 1.30 2.03 -18.75
C SER A 191 0.02 2.46 -19.45
N GLY A 192 -0.74 3.40 -18.88
CA GLY A 192 -2.09 3.74 -19.35
C GLY A 192 -3.07 2.57 -19.31
N GLY A 193 -2.80 1.52 -18.53
CA GLY A 193 -3.58 0.27 -18.52
C GLY A 193 -3.29 -0.67 -19.69
N VAL A 194 -2.30 -0.37 -20.54
CA VAL A 194 -1.92 -1.23 -21.68
C VAL A 194 -1.03 -2.37 -21.20
N PRO A 195 -1.44 -3.65 -21.32
CA PRO A 195 -0.69 -4.79 -20.77
C PRO A 195 0.74 -4.93 -21.27
N LEU A 196 0.99 -4.63 -22.56
CA LEU A 196 2.36 -4.64 -23.11
C LEU A 196 3.27 -3.69 -22.34
N TYR A 197 2.82 -2.46 -22.10
CA TYR A 197 3.61 -1.44 -21.41
C TYR A 197 3.79 -1.78 -19.94
N ALA A 198 2.73 -2.28 -19.28
CA ALA A 198 2.81 -2.76 -17.91
C ALA A 198 3.87 -3.87 -17.78
N ARG A 199 3.89 -4.84 -18.70
CA ARG A 199 4.89 -5.92 -18.72
C ARG A 199 6.33 -5.39 -18.82
N GLU A 200 6.58 -4.49 -19.76
CA GLU A 200 7.93 -3.97 -20.01
C GLU A 200 8.40 -3.03 -18.90
N LEU A 201 7.49 -2.31 -18.25
CA LEU A 201 7.78 -1.49 -17.07
C LEU A 201 8.08 -2.34 -15.83
N LEU A 202 7.32 -3.41 -15.61
CA LEU A 202 7.61 -4.36 -14.53
C LEU A 202 8.98 -4.99 -14.72
N ARG A 203 9.29 -5.42 -15.96
CA ARG A 203 10.61 -5.99 -16.29
C ARG A 203 11.73 -4.97 -16.06
N GLY A 204 11.61 -3.75 -16.57
CA GLY A 204 12.60 -2.70 -16.38
C GLY A 204 12.76 -2.27 -14.91
N GLY A 205 11.66 -2.24 -14.15
CA GLY A 205 11.66 -1.96 -12.73
C GLY A 205 12.36 -3.05 -11.89
N LEU A 206 12.18 -4.32 -12.26
CA LEU A 206 12.89 -5.44 -11.63
C LEU A 206 14.39 -5.42 -11.99
N ASP A 207 14.73 -5.22 -13.27
CA ASP A 207 16.11 -5.19 -13.75
C ASP A 207 16.92 -4.03 -13.14
N SER A 208 16.29 -2.87 -12.94
CA SER A 208 16.90 -1.70 -12.29
C SER A 208 16.90 -1.77 -10.75
N GLY A 209 16.20 -2.75 -10.17
CA GLY A 209 15.97 -2.82 -8.73
C GLY A 209 15.09 -1.71 -8.17
N ALA A 210 14.33 -0.99 -9.02
CA ALA A 210 13.32 -0.03 -8.59
C ALA A 210 12.09 -0.72 -8.00
N ILE A 211 11.72 -1.90 -8.50
CA ILE A 211 10.70 -2.77 -7.90
C ILE A 211 11.40 -3.77 -7.01
N ARG A 212 11.01 -3.84 -5.74
CA ARG A 212 11.60 -4.76 -4.76
C ARG A 212 10.52 -5.50 -4.00
N HIS A 213 10.79 -6.75 -3.67
CA HIS A 213 10.00 -7.48 -2.71
C HIS A 213 10.40 -7.04 -1.30
N HIS A 214 9.48 -6.41 -0.58
CA HIS A 214 9.70 -5.92 0.77
C HIS A 214 8.58 -6.43 1.67
N ARG A 215 8.93 -7.35 2.58
CA ARG A 215 8.02 -7.91 3.60
C ARG A 215 6.72 -8.48 3.01
N GLY A 216 6.86 -9.43 2.08
CA GLY A 216 5.73 -10.11 1.45
C GLY A 216 5.01 -9.31 0.37
N VAL A 217 5.27 -8.01 0.24
CA VAL A 217 4.63 -7.11 -0.74
C VAL A 217 5.66 -6.57 -1.72
N TRP A 218 5.30 -6.49 -3.00
CA TRP A 218 6.10 -5.81 -4.01
C TRP A 218 5.88 -4.30 -3.95
N VAL A 219 6.96 -3.55 -3.70
CA VAL A 219 6.94 -2.09 -3.55
C VAL A 219 7.79 -1.40 -4.62
N LEU A 220 7.44 -0.15 -4.91
CA LEU A 220 8.23 0.73 -5.78
C LEU A 220 9.16 1.60 -4.93
N ARG A 221 10.48 1.46 -5.10
CA ARG A 221 11.54 2.23 -4.43
C ARG A 221 12.41 2.99 -5.45
N GLY A 222 11.79 3.45 -6.55
CA GLY A 222 12.46 4.15 -7.64
C GLY A 222 11.50 4.52 -8.76
N GLN A 223 12.03 4.93 -9.91
CA GLN A 223 11.22 5.23 -11.10
C GLN A 223 11.04 4.00 -11.98
N LEU A 224 9.83 3.79 -12.50
CA LEU A 224 9.57 2.79 -13.51
C LEU A 224 10.16 3.25 -14.85
N THR A 225 11.08 2.46 -15.40
CA THR A 225 11.70 2.71 -16.71
C THR A 225 11.32 1.63 -17.70
N ALA A 226 11.13 1.99 -18.97
CA ALA A 226 10.88 1.02 -20.02
C ALA A 226 12.04 0.02 -20.16
N GLY A 227 11.73 -1.29 -20.18
CA GLY A 227 12.69 -2.35 -20.48
C GLY A 227 13.17 -2.35 -21.94
N GLY A 228 14.30 -3.04 -22.19
CA GLY A 228 15.15 -2.90 -23.38
C GLY A 228 14.46 -2.85 -24.76
N GLY A 229 13.56 -3.81 -25.07
CA GLY A 229 12.94 -3.91 -26.41
C GLY A 229 11.98 -2.76 -26.72
N LEU A 230 11.11 -2.41 -25.77
CA LEU A 230 10.18 -1.30 -25.90
C LEU A 230 10.91 0.05 -25.87
N ALA A 231 11.92 0.20 -25.01
CA ALA A 231 12.76 1.38 -25.01
C ALA A 231 13.43 1.60 -26.38
N SER A 232 13.95 0.53 -27.01
CA SER A 232 14.54 0.62 -28.36
C SER A 232 13.52 1.02 -29.40
N ALA A 233 12.34 0.39 -29.43
CA ALA A 233 11.29 0.72 -30.39
C ALA A 233 10.80 2.17 -30.25
N LEU A 234 10.64 2.67 -29.01
CA LEU A 234 10.27 4.06 -28.75
C LEU A 234 11.38 5.03 -29.17
N ARG A 235 12.66 4.67 -29.00
CA ARG A 235 13.80 5.47 -29.49
C ARG A 235 13.84 5.53 -31.00
N ASP A 236 13.67 4.40 -31.67
CA ASP A 236 13.70 4.33 -33.13
C ASP A 236 12.52 5.13 -33.71
N HIS A 237 11.34 4.98 -33.13
CA HIS A 237 10.17 5.77 -33.49
C HIS A 237 10.43 7.26 -33.28
N LEU A 238 10.88 7.69 -32.10
CA LEU A 238 11.20 9.10 -31.83
C LEU A 238 12.33 9.62 -32.74
N GLY A 239 13.32 8.79 -33.06
CA GLY A 239 14.42 9.11 -33.97
C GLY A 239 13.95 9.38 -35.39
N SER A 240 12.92 8.67 -35.85
CA SER A 240 12.30 8.85 -37.17
C SER A 240 11.43 10.11 -37.30
N GLN A 241 11.06 10.74 -36.17
CA GLN A 241 10.18 11.91 -36.17
C GLN A 241 10.88 13.20 -36.65
N PRO A 242 10.13 14.16 -37.23
CA PRO A 242 10.60 15.51 -37.53
C PRO A 242 11.28 16.22 -36.34
N PRO A 243 12.25 17.14 -36.59
CA PRO A 243 12.96 17.84 -35.52
C PRO A 243 12.06 18.63 -34.56
N GLY A 244 10.95 19.21 -35.03
CA GLY A 244 10.00 19.94 -34.19
C GLY A 244 9.31 19.02 -33.18
N ILE A 245 8.75 17.90 -33.66
CA ILE A 245 8.11 16.87 -32.82
C ILE A 245 9.10 16.32 -31.79
N ARG A 246 10.31 15.93 -32.22
CA ARG A 246 11.34 15.45 -31.29
C ARG A 246 11.63 16.47 -30.20
N ARG A 247 11.82 17.73 -30.57
CA ARG A 247 12.15 18.81 -29.61
C ARG A 247 11.02 19.01 -28.60
N ALA A 248 9.77 19.00 -29.03
CA ALA A 248 8.61 19.08 -28.16
C ALA A 248 8.50 17.91 -27.17
N VAL A 249 8.69 16.68 -27.65
CA VAL A 249 8.75 15.49 -26.78
C VAL A 249 9.87 15.63 -25.75
N HIS A 250 11.05 16.15 -26.12
CA HIS A 250 12.12 16.42 -25.16
C HIS A 250 11.77 17.51 -24.13
N CYS A 251 11.09 18.58 -24.53
CA CYS A 251 10.61 19.61 -23.61
C CYS A 251 9.59 19.04 -22.61
N LEU A 252 8.61 18.27 -23.08
CA LEU A 252 7.59 17.65 -22.23
C LEU A 252 8.17 16.56 -21.30
N ALA A 253 9.19 15.84 -21.77
CA ALA A 253 9.93 14.90 -20.94
C ALA A 253 10.65 15.61 -19.79
N LEU A 254 11.19 16.82 -20.01
CA LEU A 254 11.81 17.63 -18.96
C LEU A 254 10.77 18.10 -17.92
N THR A 255 9.60 18.51 -18.39
CA THR A 255 8.49 19.03 -17.58
C THR A 255 7.15 18.90 -18.30
N GLU A 256 6.11 18.43 -17.61
CA GLU A 256 4.73 18.44 -18.14
C GLU A 256 3.77 18.82 -17.02
N PRO A 257 2.60 19.39 -17.33
CA PRO A 257 2.15 19.82 -18.66
C PRO A 257 2.85 21.10 -19.19
N ILE A 258 2.74 21.39 -20.49
CA ILE A 258 3.16 22.67 -21.11
C ILE A 258 1.96 23.27 -21.86
N GLY A 259 1.71 24.58 -21.73
CA GLY A 259 0.59 25.25 -22.43
C GLY A 259 0.65 25.10 -23.95
N LEU A 260 -0.53 24.97 -24.59
CA LEU A 260 -0.66 24.75 -26.04
C LEU A 260 0.00 25.86 -26.86
N GLU A 261 -0.19 27.12 -26.48
CA GLU A 261 0.43 28.27 -27.13
C GLU A 261 1.97 28.18 -27.13
N LEU A 262 2.55 27.84 -25.97
CA LEU A 262 3.99 27.66 -25.85
C LEU A 262 4.47 26.49 -26.71
N MET A 263 3.72 25.39 -26.75
CA MET A 263 4.06 24.21 -27.55
C MET A 263 3.98 24.47 -29.06
N ALA A 264 2.93 25.16 -29.51
CA ALA A 264 2.75 25.56 -30.90
C ALA A 264 3.89 26.47 -31.39
N SER A 265 4.57 27.18 -30.50
CA SER A 265 5.76 27.97 -30.86
C SER A 265 7.03 27.14 -31.13
N LEU A 266 7.02 25.84 -30.79
CA LEU A 266 8.18 24.94 -30.90
C LEU A 266 8.12 24.02 -32.13
N MET A 267 6.98 23.97 -32.83
CA MET A 267 6.72 23.10 -33.98
C MET A 267 5.77 23.79 -34.98
N THR A 268 5.61 23.23 -36.18
CA THR A 268 4.59 23.72 -37.12
C THR A 268 3.21 23.13 -36.82
N GLU A 269 2.14 23.73 -37.33
CA GLU A 269 0.76 23.22 -37.20
C GLU A 269 0.64 21.78 -37.73
N ALA A 270 1.23 21.50 -38.90
CA ALA A 270 1.28 20.16 -39.47
C ALA A 270 2.09 19.15 -38.61
N GLU A 271 3.13 19.61 -37.91
CA GLU A 271 3.86 18.77 -36.95
C GLU A 271 3.03 18.48 -35.69
N LEU A 272 2.24 19.45 -35.22
CA LEU A 272 1.36 19.28 -34.06
C LEU A 272 0.24 18.28 -34.35
N GLU A 273 -0.47 18.45 -35.47
CA GLU A 273 -1.52 17.53 -35.92
C GLU A 273 -0.97 16.11 -36.10
N ARG A 274 0.21 15.98 -36.73
CA ARG A 274 0.87 14.69 -36.88
C ARG A 274 1.22 14.07 -35.53
N ALA A 275 1.78 14.85 -34.61
CA ALA A 275 2.18 14.35 -33.30
C ALA A 275 0.99 13.90 -32.45
N GLU A 276 -0.17 14.56 -32.59
CA GLU A 276 -1.41 14.14 -31.94
C GLU A 276 -2.00 12.88 -32.60
N LEU A 277 -2.07 12.83 -33.94
CA LEU A 277 -2.53 11.67 -34.69
C LEU A 277 -1.69 10.40 -34.44
N GLU A 278 -0.38 10.57 -34.29
CA GLU A 278 0.54 9.47 -33.96
C GLU A 278 0.59 9.15 -32.45
N GLY A 279 -0.15 9.88 -31.62
CA GLY A 279 -0.20 9.65 -30.17
C GLY A 279 1.12 9.95 -29.44
N LEU A 280 1.99 10.76 -30.04
CA LEU A 280 3.21 11.26 -29.39
C LEU A 280 2.89 12.34 -28.37
N LEU A 281 1.88 13.15 -28.67
CA LEU A 281 1.37 14.24 -27.85
C LEU A 281 -0.14 14.07 -27.65
N ARG A 282 -0.66 14.63 -26.56
CA ARG A 282 -2.10 14.79 -26.33
C ARG A 282 -2.38 16.18 -25.81
N ILE A 283 -3.51 16.73 -26.19
CA ILE A 283 -3.97 18.05 -25.75
C ILE A 283 -5.12 17.82 -24.77
N ASP A 284 -4.95 18.30 -23.54
CA ASP A 284 -5.97 18.28 -22.49
C ASP A 284 -6.48 19.69 -22.23
N GLY A 285 -7.73 19.82 -21.81
CA GLY A 285 -8.32 21.10 -21.39
C GLY A 285 -9.28 21.68 -22.42
N ASP A 286 -9.90 22.80 -22.06
CA ASP A 286 -10.74 23.58 -22.96
C ASP A 286 -9.90 24.55 -23.80
N ALA A 287 -10.54 25.30 -24.71
CA ALA A 287 -9.85 26.20 -25.62
C ALA A 287 -9.05 27.32 -24.91
N GLU A 288 -9.38 27.67 -23.66
CA GLU A 288 -8.68 28.71 -22.89
C GLU A 288 -7.54 28.15 -22.03
N HIS A 289 -7.63 26.89 -21.56
CA HIS A 289 -6.64 26.27 -20.68
C HIS A 289 -5.99 25.01 -21.28
N ALA A 290 -5.91 24.95 -22.61
CA ALA A 290 -5.35 23.81 -23.31
C ALA A 290 -3.86 23.61 -22.97
N VAL A 291 -3.53 22.41 -22.49
CA VAL A 291 -2.17 22.01 -22.18
C VAL A 291 -1.77 20.76 -22.96
N VAL A 292 -0.54 20.73 -23.45
CA VAL A 292 0.06 19.59 -24.12
C VAL A 292 0.77 18.72 -23.10
N ARG A 293 0.57 17.41 -23.25
CA ARG A 293 1.26 16.36 -22.51
C ARG A 293 1.84 15.35 -23.48
N LEU A 294 2.75 14.52 -22.98
CA LEU A 294 3.14 13.34 -23.74
C LEU A 294 1.90 12.44 -23.94
N GLY A 295 1.72 11.96 -25.16
CA GLY A 295 0.65 11.00 -25.47
C GLY A 295 0.84 9.69 -24.72
N HIS A 296 2.08 9.37 -24.33
CA HIS A 296 2.37 8.25 -23.44
C HIS A 296 3.51 8.55 -22.43
N PRO A 297 3.35 8.28 -21.12
CA PRO A 297 4.37 8.54 -20.10
C PRO A 297 5.71 7.83 -20.34
N LEU A 298 5.71 6.71 -21.07
CA LEU A 298 6.94 5.99 -21.44
C LEU A 298 7.94 6.86 -22.21
N TYR A 299 7.47 7.79 -23.05
CA TYR A 299 8.37 8.70 -23.76
C TYR A 299 9.22 9.53 -22.80
N ARG A 300 8.68 9.94 -21.64
CA ARG A 300 9.46 10.61 -20.61
C ARG A 300 10.57 9.71 -20.10
N SER A 301 10.27 8.46 -19.75
CA SER A 301 11.28 7.54 -19.20
C SER A 301 12.44 7.28 -20.17
N VAL A 302 12.12 7.12 -21.46
CA VAL A 302 13.13 6.89 -22.51
C VAL A 302 13.97 8.14 -22.74
N VAL A 303 13.31 9.30 -22.85
CA VAL A 303 14.00 10.56 -23.14
C VAL A 303 14.87 11.03 -21.98
N THR A 304 14.34 10.99 -20.75
CA THR A 304 15.08 11.47 -19.56
C THR A 304 16.37 10.71 -19.33
N ALA A 305 16.40 9.40 -19.61
CA ALA A 305 17.60 8.57 -19.53
C ALA A 305 18.72 9.01 -20.49
N GLU A 306 18.39 9.67 -21.61
CA GLU A 306 19.35 10.10 -22.64
C GLU A 306 19.72 11.60 -22.55
N LEU A 307 18.96 12.38 -21.79
CA LEU A 307 19.15 13.81 -21.68
C LEU A 307 20.40 14.15 -20.85
N THR A 308 21.51 14.35 -21.55
CA THR A 308 22.72 14.96 -20.98
C THR A 308 22.42 16.33 -20.34
N LEU A 309 23.20 16.72 -19.33
CA LEU A 309 23.08 18.01 -18.64
C LEU A 309 23.06 19.19 -19.64
N SER A 310 23.95 19.19 -20.63
CA SER A 310 24.01 20.24 -21.65
C SER A 310 22.75 20.31 -22.52
N ARG A 311 22.07 19.18 -22.75
CA ARG A 311 20.82 19.15 -23.52
C ARG A 311 19.64 19.63 -22.68
N ARG A 312 19.57 19.26 -21.40
CA ARG A 312 18.57 19.80 -20.45
C ARG A 312 18.65 21.32 -20.36
N ARG A 313 19.85 21.88 -20.16
CA ARG A 313 20.11 23.32 -20.16
C ARG A 313 19.58 24.03 -21.41
N ARG A 314 19.89 23.50 -22.60
CA ARG A 314 19.43 24.09 -23.88
C ARG A 314 17.91 24.05 -24.05
N LEU A 315 17.26 22.97 -23.59
CA LEU A 315 15.79 22.85 -23.67
C LEU A 315 15.10 23.81 -22.70
N ALA A 316 15.60 23.91 -21.48
CA ALA A 316 15.10 24.86 -20.49
C ALA A 316 15.25 26.31 -20.96
N ASP A 317 16.41 26.65 -21.53
CA ASP A 317 16.69 27.95 -22.12
C ASP A 317 15.79 28.27 -23.32
N LEU A 318 15.49 27.28 -24.15
CA LEU A 318 14.50 27.42 -25.22
C LEU A 318 13.09 27.72 -24.67
N LEU A 319 12.64 26.99 -23.64
CA LEU A 319 11.33 27.18 -23.03
C LEU A 319 11.20 28.59 -22.43
N LEU A 320 12.20 29.02 -21.66
CA LEU A 320 12.22 30.35 -21.04
C LEU A 320 12.17 31.47 -22.10
N ARG A 321 12.99 31.40 -23.15
CA ARG A 321 12.93 32.39 -24.25
C ARG A 321 11.59 32.40 -24.98
N SER A 322 10.96 31.24 -25.15
CA SER A 322 9.65 31.17 -25.80
C SER A 322 8.57 31.79 -24.93
N VAL A 323 8.62 31.64 -23.60
CA VAL A 323 7.73 32.34 -22.67
C VAL A 323 7.92 33.85 -22.79
N ASP A 324 9.16 34.34 -22.73
CA ASP A 324 9.46 35.79 -22.81
C ASP A 324 8.97 36.40 -24.14
N ARG A 325 9.12 35.66 -25.24
CA ARG A 325 8.70 36.09 -26.58
C ARG A 325 7.18 36.15 -26.75
N LEU A 326 6.45 35.21 -26.15
CA LEU A 326 4.99 35.12 -26.28
C LEU A 326 4.26 35.97 -25.24
N GLY A 327 4.89 36.25 -24.10
CA GLY A 327 4.24 36.90 -22.96
C GLY A 327 3.17 36.02 -22.31
N THR A 328 3.26 34.70 -22.47
CA THR A 328 2.27 33.73 -21.96
C THR A 328 2.49 33.46 -20.47
N GLU A 329 1.41 33.32 -19.69
CA GLU A 329 1.51 32.96 -18.28
C GLU A 329 1.81 31.47 -18.11
N VAL A 330 2.77 31.15 -17.24
CA VAL A 330 3.19 29.78 -16.94
C VAL A 330 3.25 29.59 -15.43
N ASP A 331 2.91 28.38 -14.98
CA ASP A 331 3.03 27.97 -13.58
C ASP A 331 4.42 28.36 -13.01
N PRO A 332 4.46 29.14 -11.91
CA PRO A 332 5.72 29.57 -11.29
C PRO A 332 6.68 28.44 -10.92
N THR A 333 6.15 27.25 -10.62
CA THR A 333 6.91 26.04 -10.31
C THR A 333 7.62 25.49 -11.54
N LEU A 334 6.93 25.45 -12.69
CA LEU A 334 7.51 25.05 -13.97
C LEU A 334 8.62 26.02 -14.38
N LEU A 335 8.36 27.33 -14.25
CA LEU A 335 9.37 28.36 -14.50
C LEU A 335 10.60 28.18 -13.59
N ALA A 336 10.40 27.99 -12.28
CA ALA A 336 11.50 27.76 -11.35
C ALA A 336 12.30 26.51 -11.72
N ARG A 337 11.64 25.42 -12.11
CA ARG A 337 12.28 24.19 -12.57
C ARG A 337 13.11 24.39 -13.84
N TRP A 338 12.60 25.10 -14.85
CA TRP A 338 13.38 25.42 -16.06
C TRP A 338 14.58 26.30 -15.74
N ARG A 339 14.42 27.30 -14.88
CA ARG A 339 15.54 28.15 -14.44
C ARG A 339 16.61 27.33 -13.72
N LEU A 340 16.21 26.38 -12.87
CA LEU A 340 17.14 25.46 -12.20
C LEU A 340 17.90 24.59 -13.21
N GLU A 341 17.19 24.03 -14.20
CA GLU A 341 17.80 23.23 -15.27
C GLU A 341 18.76 24.04 -16.14
N ARG A 342 18.43 25.31 -16.44
CA ARG A 342 19.32 26.23 -17.15
C ARG A 342 20.57 26.58 -16.33
N GLY A 343 20.46 26.57 -15.00
CA GLY A 343 21.50 26.97 -14.06
C GLY A 343 21.48 28.46 -13.79
N ASP A 344 20.30 29.05 -13.62
CA ASP A 344 20.13 30.48 -13.32
C ASP A 344 20.54 30.86 -11.90
N ASP A 345 21.13 32.04 -11.78
CA ASP A 345 21.42 32.70 -10.50
C ASP A 345 20.22 33.56 -10.09
N ARG A 346 19.27 32.96 -9.37
CA ARG A 346 18.16 33.68 -8.71
C ARG A 346 18.54 34.09 -7.29
N SER A 347 17.74 34.99 -6.70
CA SER A 347 17.91 35.28 -5.28
C SER A 347 17.55 34.05 -4.43
N PRO A 348 18.19 33.87 -3.27
CA PRO A 348 17.86 32.78 -2.36
C PRO A 348 16.37 32.71 -1.99
N ASP A 349 15.71 33.85 -1.81
CA ASP A 349 14.29 33.92 -1.45
C ASP A 349 13.37 33.36 -2.54
N GLU A 350 13.68 33.61 -3.81
CA GLU A 350 12.92 33.04 -4.93
C GLU A 350 13.02 31.51 -4.96
N TRP A 351 14.19 30.97 -4.63
CA TRP A 351 14.40 29.51 -4.53
C TRP A 351 13.67 28.90 -3.35
N LEU A 352 13.69 29.55 -2.18
CA LEU A 352 12.95 29.08 -1.01
C LEU A 352 11.43 29.11 -1.24
N GLN A 353 10.92 30.14 -1.90
CA GLN A 353 9.50 30.18 -2.30
C GLN A 353 9.14 29.07 -3.29
N ALA A 354 10.02 28.77 -4.25
CA ALA A 354 9.82 27.65 -5.17
C ALA A 354 9.81 26.31 -4.42
N ALA A 355 10.75 26.10 -3.49
CA ALA A 355 10.80 24.92 -2.64
C ALA A 355 9.53 24.74 -1.81
N HIS A 356 9.05 25.80 -1.17
CA HIS A 356 7.84 25.76 -0.34
C HIS A 356 6.61 25.27 -1.11
N ARG A 357 6.44 25.70 -2.37
CA ARG A 357 5.31 25.29 -3.23
C ARG A 357 5.27 23.79 -3.54
N VAL A 358 6.44 23.14 -3.60
CA VAL A 358 6.54 21.72 -4.00
C VAL A 358 6.82 20.78 -2.84
N THR A 359 7.17 21.29 -1.66
CA THR A 359 7.50 20.47 -0.48
C THR A 359 6.45 19.39 -0.16
N PRO A 360 5.12 19.64 -0.25
CA PRO A 360 4.12 18.61 0.05
C PRO A 360 4.07 17.46 -0.97
N THR A 361 4.52 17.68 -2.22
CA THR A 361 4.28 16.76 -3.34
C THR A 361 5.56 16.19 -3.97
N ASP A 362 6.68 16.90 -3.88
CA ASP A 362 7.97 16.51 -4.46
C ASP A 362 9.14 17.01 -3.60
N LEU A 363 9.51 16.22 -2.59
CA LEU A 363 10.63 16.51 -1.70
C LEU A 363 11.99 16.55 -2.44
N THR A 364 12.12 15.82 -3.56
CA THR A 364 13.36 15.80 -4.34
C THR A 364 13.55 17.13 -5.07
N LEU A 365 12.49 17.63 -5.70
CA LEU A 365 12.51 18.95 -6.34
C LEU A 365 12.62 20.07 -5.31
N ALA A 366 11.95 19.95 -4.15
CA ALA A 366 12.09 20.88 -3.04
C ALA A 366 13.55 20.99 -2.58
N GLU A 367 14.21 19.85 -2.36
CA GLU A 367 15.62 19.81 -1.99
C GLU A 367 16.51 20.45 -3.06
N ALA A 368 16.24 20.19 -4.34
CA ALA A 368 16.99 20.80 -5.43
C ALA A 368 16.90 22.34 -5.43
N PHE A 369 15.70 22.89 -5.17
CA PHE A 369 15.52 24.33 -5.02
C PHE A 369 16.20 24.88 -3.76
N VAL A 370 16.09 24.21 -2.61
CA VAL A 370 16.76 24.67 -1.38
C VAL A 370 18.28 24.63 -1.52
N ARG A 371 18.84 23.59 -2.14
CA ARG A 371 20.28 23.53 -2.43
C ARG A 371 20.72 24.66 -3.37
N ALA A 372 19.89 25.05 -4.34
CA ALA A 372 20.14 26.24 -5.16
C ALA A 372 20.11 27.53 -4.31
N ALA A 373 19.20 27.65 -3.34
CA ALA A 373 19.18 28.77 -2.40
C ALA A 373 20.45 28.84 -1.54
N VAL A 374 20.95 27.70 -1.05
CA VAL A 374 22.21 27.60 -0.30
C VAL A 374 23.39 28.02 -1.18
N ALA A 375 23.47 27.50 -2.42
CA ALA A 375 24.52 27.86 -3.37
C ALA A 375 24.50 29.36 -3.74
N ALA A 376 23.33 29.97 -3.77
CA ALA A 376 23.14 31.42 -3.97
C ALA A 376 23.44 32.27 -2.72
N GLY A 377 23.91 31.68 -1.63
CA GLY A 377 24.29 32.41 -0.41
C GLY A 377 23.11 32.75 0.50
N GLY A 378 22.05 31.93 0.54
CA GLY A 378 20.85 32.13 1.35
C GLY A 378 21.01 32.10 2.87
N GLY A 379 22.24 31.95 3.38
CA GLY A 379 22.57 32.04 4.80
C GLY A 379 21.80 31.06 5.70
N PRO A 380 21.53 31.43 6.97
CA PRO A 380 20.86 30.55 7.92
C PRO A 380 19.46 30.09 7.50
N ALA A 381 18.69 30.93 6.79
CA ALA A 381 17.34 30.57 6.36
C ALA A 381 17.35 29.40 5.36
N ALA A 382 18.27 29.42 4.38
CA ALA A 382 18.38 28.34 3.41
C ALA A 382 18.94 27.04 4.03
N LEU A 383 19.89 27.16 4.95
CA LEU A 383 20.42 26.00 5.68
C LEU A 383 19.35 25.36 6.59
N LEU A 384 18.52 26.16 7.27
CA LEU A 384 17.43 25.66 8.09
C LEU A 384 16.37 24.92 7.25
N ALA A 385 16.03 25.46 6.08
CA ALA A 385 15.16 24.78 5.12
C ALA A 385 15.76 23.45 4.63
N LEU A 386 17.08 23.41 4.40
CA LEU A 386 17.78 22.20 3.95
C LEU A 386 17.78 21.13 5.04
N ALA A 387 18.16 21.49 6.27
CA ALA A 387 18.15 20.59 7.42
C ALA A 387 16.75 20.02 7.68
N SER A 388 15.72 20.86 7.54
CA SER A 388 14.32 20.44 7.64
C SER A 388 13.98 19.38 6.59
N LEU A 389 14.29 19.62 5.31
CA LEU A 389 14.00 18.65 4.24
C LEU A 389 14.76 17.33 4.42
N LEU A 390 16.03 17.39 4.82
CA LEU A 390 16.86 16.19 5.08
C LEU A 390 16.29 15.35 6.22
N THR A 391 15.82 16.01 7.29
CA THR A 391 15.20 15.32 8.42
C THR A 391 13.92 14.59 8.00
N HIS A 392 13.05 15.22 7.21
CA HIS A 392 11.83 14.60 6.70
C HIS A 392 12.09 13.42 5.75
N GLN A 393 13.24 13.42 5.07
CA GLN A 393 13.72 12.30 4.27
C GLN A 393 14.45 11.21 5.08
N HIS A 394 14.49 11.31 6.42
CA HIS A 394 15.25 10.42 7.32
C HIS A 394 16.77 10.40 7.08
N ARG A 395 17.33 11.45 6.48
CA ARG A 395 18.78 11.62 6.27
C ARG A 395 19.40 12.37 7.46
N LEU A 396 19.27 11.78 8.65
CA LEU A 396 19.57 12.45 9.93
C LEU A 396 21.04 12.88 10.06
N GLU A 397 21.99 12.07 9.60
CA GLU A 397 23.42 12.40 9.65
C GLU A 397 23.76 13.64 8.80
N GLU A 398 23.15 13.76 7.61
CA GLU A 398 23.31 14.94 6.76
C GLU A 398 22.62 16.17 7.38
N ALA A 399 21.42 15.98 7.95
CA ALA A 399 20.72 17.05 8.64
C ALA A 399 21.53 17.60 9.83
N GLU A 400 22.14 16.72 10.64
CA GLU A 400 23.02 17.09 11.76
C GLU A 400 24.24 17.86 11.30
N THR A 401 24.83 17.48 10.17
CA THR A 401 25.95 18.23 9.58
C THR A 401 25.52 19.68 9.29
N VAL A 402 24.34 19.86 8.68
CA VAL A 402 23.79 21.20 8.39
C VAL A 402 23.42 21.96 9.67
N PHE A 403 22.88 21.29 10.70
CA PHE A 403 22.64 21.92 12.01
C PHE A 403 23.95 22.33 12.71
N GLY A 404 25.02 21.54 12.60
CA GLY A 404 26.35 21.91 13.06
C GLY A 404 26.89 23.16 12.35
N GLU A 405 26.68 23.28 11.04
CA GLU A 405 26.99 24.51 10.30
C GLU A 405 26.17 25.71 10.80
N LEU A 406 24.86 25.54 11.01
CA LEU A 406 23.98 26.57 11.58
C LEU A 406 24.42 27.03 12.97
N ALA A 407 24.85 26.09 13.84
CA ALA A 407 25.33 26.38 15.18
C ALA A 407 26.60 27.26 15.16
N ALA A 408 27.49 27.04 14.17
CA ALA A 408 28.72 27.79 14.02
C ALA A 408 28.52 29.23 13.49
N ILE A 409 27.40 29.52 12.82
CA ILE A 409 27.14 30.87 12.28
C ILE A 409 26.77 31.83 13.42
N PRO A 410 27.48 32.96 13.61
CA PRO A 410 27.10 33.96 14.61
C PRO A 410 25.78 34.64 14.22
N VAL A 411 24.76 34.51 15.08
CA VAL A 411 23.44 35.13 14.89
C VAL A 411 22.97 35.77 16.20
N PRO A 412 22.05 36.76 16.14
CA PRO A 412 21.43 37.32 17.34
C PRO A 412 20.73 36.25 18.19
N PRO A 413 20.62 36.43 19.51
CA PRO A 413 19.97 35.47 20.42
C PRO A 413 18.56 35.05 19.96
N GLU A 414 17.78 35.98 19.41
CA GLU A 414 16.41 35.72 18.94
C GLU A 414 16.39 34.75 17.76
N VAL A 415 17.35 34.88 16.84
CA VAL A 415 17.51 33.98 15.69
C VAL A 415 18.04 32.62 16.15
N ARG A 416 18.95 32.61 17.14
CA ARG A 416 19.46 31.37 17.73
C ARG A 416 18.33 30.57 18.38
N ILE A 417 17.44 31.24 19.13
CA ILE A 417 16.24 30.65 19.73
C ILE A 417 15.34 30.04 18.64
N ALA A 418 15.05 30.77 17.57
CA ALA A 418 14.21 30.27 16.48
C ALA A 418 14.79 29.01 15.80
N ILE A 419 16.10 29.01 15.51
CA ILE A 419 16.79 27.84 14.95
C ILE A 419 16.70 26.64 15.91
N ALA A 420 17.03 26.86 17.18
CA ALA A 420 17.02 25.81 18.21
C ALA A 420 15.62 25.23 18.45
N SER A 421 14.57 26.06 18.42
CA SER A 421 13.18 25.58 18.53
C SER A 421 12.80 24.65 17.37
N VAL A 422 13.21 24.96 16.14
CA VAL A 422 12.96 24.12 14.97
C VAL A 422 13.81 22.84 15.01
N GLU A 423 15.09 22.96 15.36
CA GLU A 423 15.98 21.80 15.51
C GLU A 423 15.50 20.85 16.61
N ALA A 424 15.11 21.37 17.77
CA ALA A 424 14.56 20.58 18.87
C ALA A 424 13.27 19.85 18.46
N PHE A 425 12.39 20.50 17.69
CA PHE A 425 11.20 19.85 17.11
C PHE A 425 11.60 18.69 16.20
N LEU A 426 12.55 18.92 15.28
CA LEU A 426 13.02 17.95 14.31
C LEU A 426 13.74 16.76 14.97
N LEU A 427 14.52 17.01 16.02
CA LEU A 427 15.13 15.97 16.85
C LEU A 427 14.06 15.14 17.58
N ALA A 428 13.10 15.77 18.25
CA ALA A 428 12.12 15.08 19.09
C ALA A 428 11.04 14.31 18.31
N MET A 429 10.64 14.82 17.14
CA MET A 429 9.54 14.26 16.35
C MET A 429 10.04 13.30 15.27
N PRO A 430 10.47 13.74 14.07
CA PRO A 430 10.92 12.82 13.04
C PRO A 430 12.25 12.14 13.36
N GLY A 431 13.16 12.83 14.07
CA GLY A 431 14.46 12.28 14.48
C GLY A 431 14.40 11.30 15.66
N GLN A 432 13.26 11.17 16.34
CA GLN A 432 13.05 10.24 17.47
C GLN A 432 14.07 10.35 18.63
N ARG A 433 14.67 11.53 18.83
CA ARG A 433 15.71 11.81 19.85
C ARG A 433 15.30 12.96 20.77
N PRO A 434 14.26 12.77 21.60
CA PRO A 434 13.75 13.82 22.47
C PRO A 434 14.75 14.29 23.54
N ASP A 435 15.63 13.42 24.03
CA ASP A 435 16.60 13.83 25.05
C ASP A 435 17.69 14.75 24.47
N ALA A 436 18.15 14.49 23.23
CA ALA A 436 19.04 15.42 22.52
C ALA A 436 18.37 16.79 22.28
N ALA A 437 17.07 16.80 22.00
CA ALA A 437 16.31 18.05 21.91
C ALA A 437 16.28 18.82 23.24
N LEU A 438 16.16 18.10 24.37
CA LEU A 438 16.16 18.72 25.70
C LEU A 438 17.54 19.26 26.09
N ASP A 439 18.60 18.55 25.74
CA ASP A 439 19.99 19.02 25.93
C ASP A 439 20.24 20.30 25.13
N LEU A 440 19.85 20.33 23.86
CA LEU A 440 19.92 21.52 23.01
C LEU A 440 19.13 22.69 23.61
N ILE A 441 17.89 22.44 24.04
CA ILE A 441 17.05 23.48 24.67
C ILE A 441 17.72 24.02 25.93
N ALA A 442 18.28 23.16 26.78
CA ALA A 442 18.97 23.56 28.00
C ALA A 442 20.21 24.42 27.71
N GLU A 443 21.02 24.04 26.71
CA GLU A 443 22.20 24.78 26.26
C GLU A 443 21.83 26.18 25.75
N VAL A 444 20.83 26.27 24.87
CA VAL A 444 20.40 27.55 24.28
C VAL A 444 19.71 28.42 25.33
N THR A 445 18.93 27.84 26.24
CA THR A 445 18.34 28.59 27.36
C THR A 445 19.42 29.19 28.26
N ALA A 446 20.53 28.48 28.50
CA ALA A 446 21.63 28.97 29.31
C ALA A 446 22.40 30.12 28.65
N SER A 447 22.50 30.14 27.31
CA SER A 447 23.29 31.13 26.56
C SER A 447 22.46 32.32 26.03
N ALA A 448 21.24 32.08 25.55
CA ALA A 448 20.35 33.07 24.94
C ALA A 448 19.19 33.50 25.85
N GLY A 449 18.96 32.80 26.97
CA GLY A 449 17.92 33.10 27.94
C GLY A 449 16.60 32.34 27.73
N PHE A 450 15.66 32.58 28.63
CA PHE A 450 14.32 31.98 28.59
C PHE A 450 13.49 32.53 27.43
N SER A 451 12.78 31.65 26.71
CA SER A 451 11.79 32.03 25.69
C SER A 451 10.60 31.06 25.69
N PRO A 452 9.37 31.55 25.44
CA PRO A 452 8.20 30.68 25.27
C PRO A 452 8.32 29.70 24.09
N GLU A 453 9.04 30.05 23.03
CA GLU A 453 9.31 29.18 21.87
C GLU A 453 10.15 27.95 22.27
N LEU A 454 11.16 28.14 23.11
CA LEU A 454 11.97 27.04 23.65
C LEU A 454 11.17 26.18 24.63
N GLU A 455 10.34 26.80 25.48
CA GLU A 455 9.49 26.04 26.40
C GLU A 455 8.37 25.26 25.68
N SER A 456 7.88 25.76 24.54
CA SER A 456 7.00 25.00 23.64
C SER A 456 7.69 23.73 23.14
N ALA A 457 8.91 23.86 22.60
CA ALA A 457 9.72 22.73 22.15
C ALA A 457 10.09 21.79 23.30
N ARG A 458 10.31 22.33 24.51
CA ARG A 458 10.59 21.55 25.73
C ARG A 458 9.41 20.71 26.15
N ALA A 459 8.20 21.26 26.14
CA ALA A 459 6.99 20.49 26.43
C ALA A 459 6.84 19.32 25.46
N LEU A 460 7.06 19.56 24.17
CA LEU A 460 7.04 18.51 23.15
C LEU A 460 8.09 17.43 23.42
N ALA A 461 9.34 17.83 23.64
CA ALA A 461 10.43 16.88 23.90
C ALA A 461 10.22 16.08 25.19
N LEU A 462 9.69 16.69 26.25
CA LEU A 462 9.30 15.97 27.48
C LEU A 462 8.23 14.90 27.20
N TRP A 463 7.16 15.25 26.48
CA TRP A 463 6.12 14.30 26.09
C TRP A 463 6.72 13.12 25.30
N ARG A 464 7.59 13.42 24.32
CA ARG A 464 8.24 12.42 23.47
C ARG A 464 9.26 11.56 24.24
N SER A 465 9.93 12.09 25.26
CA SER A 465 10.82 11.34 26.17
C SER A 465 10.09 10.45 27.17
N GLY A 466 8.76 10.37 27.11
CA GLY A 466 7.95 9.60 28.05
C GLY A 466 7.65 10.30 29.38
N ARG A 467 8.19 11.50 29.62
CA ARG A 467 7.89 12.38 30.77
C ARG A 467 6.59 13.17 30.56
N ILE A 468 5.51 12.43 30.34
CA ILE A 468 4.22 12.97 29.87
C ILE A 468 3.58 13.89 30.90
N VAL A 469 3.70 13.59 32.20
CA VAL A 469 3.07 14.41 33.23
C VAL A 469 3.77 15.76 33.38
N ASP A 470 5.09 15.81 33.14
CA ASP A 470 5.90 17.02 33.26
C ASP A 470 5.70 17.97 32.07
N SER A 471 5.40 17.43 30.88
CA SER A 471 5.16 18.25 29.68
C SER A 471 3.90 19.11 29.78
N ILE A 472 2.85 18.58 30.41
CA ILE A 472 1.52 19.21 30.49
C ILE A 472 1.56 20.61 31.11
N PRO A 473 2.08 20.84 32.34
CA PRO A 473 2.06 22.18 32.95
C PRO A 473 2.85 23.22 32.12
N ILE A 474 3.98 22.83 31.52
CA ILE A 474 4.80 23.71 30.68
C ILE A 474 4.04 24.10 29.42
N GLY A 475 3.53 23.12 28.67
CA GLY A 475 2.74 23.38 27.46
C GLY A 475 1.47 24.19 27.75
N ARG A 476 0.81 23.95 28.88
CA ARG A 476 -0.38 24.72 29.31
C ARG A 476 -0.05 26.19 29.59
N ALA A 477 1.12 26.47 30.17
CA ALA A 477 1.58 27.82 30.40
C ALA A 477 1.84 28.54 29.07
N VAL A 478 2.58 27.91 28.15
CA VAL A 478 2.91 28.49 26.84
C VAL A 478 1.65 28.70 25.99
N ALA A 479 0.74 27.74 25.90
CA ALA A 479 -0.48 27.86 25.09
C ALA A 479 -1.36 29.07 25.47
N ARG A 480 -1.34 29.44 26.76
CA ARG A 480 -2.09 30.58 27.31
C ARG A 480 -1.29 31.88 27.37
N ASP A 481 0.01 31.84 27.16
CA ASP A 481 0.86 33.02 27.26
C ASP A 481 0.63 33.94 26.05
N PRO A 482 0.10 35.17 26.23
CA PRO A 482 -0.07 36.10 25.13
C PRO A 482 1.27 36.64 24.59
N ALA A 483 2.38 36.49 25.33
CA ALA A 483 3.71 36.88 24.86
C ALA A 483 4.34 35.86 23.92
N ALA A 484 3.85 34.61 23.92
CA ALA A 484 4.32 33.56 23.03
C ALA A 484 3.79 33.77 21.60
N SER A 485 4.62 33.44 20.60
CA SER A 485 4.19 33.43 19.20
C SER A 485 2.99 32.50 18.96
N VAL A 486 2.17 32.81 17.94
CA VAL A 486 1.01 31.97 17.61
C VAL A 486 1.42 30.52 17.31
N VAL A 487 2.57 30.32 16.66
CA VAL A 487 3.16 29.01 16.37
C VAL A 487 3.50 28.26 17.67
N ALA A 488 4.22 28.91 18.59
CA ALA A 488 4.59 28.28 19.87
C ALA A 488 3.36 27.91 20.71
N ARG A 489 2.33 28.78 20.72
CA ARG A 489 1.08 28.52 21.42
C ARG A 489 0.30 27.35 20.82
N THR A 490 0.18 27.31 19.49
CA THR A 490 -0.51 26.24 18.77
C THR A 490 0.21 24.90 18.96
N SER A 491 1.54 24.86 18.80
CA SER A 491 2.35 23.66 19.04
C SER A 491 2.22 23.16 20.49
N ALA A 492 2.25 24.08 21.47
CA ALA A 492 2.06 23.75 22.87
C ALA A 492 0.64 23.20 23.15
N ALA A 493 -0.40 23.79 22.54
CA ALA A 493 -1.78 23.31 22.70
C ALA A 493 -1.96 21.89 22.11
N LEU A 494 -1.46 21.64 20.90
CA LEU A 494 -1.46 20.31 20.28
C LEU A 494 -0.72 19.30 21.18
N THR A 495 0.48 19.66 21.66
CA THR A 495 1.30 18.83 22.55
C THR A 495 0.55 18.49 23.84
N VAL A 496 -0.09 19.47 24.50
CA VAL A 496 -0.85 19.24 25.74
C VAL A 496 -2.02 18.31 25.48
N CYS A 497 -2.81 18.54 24.43
CA CYS A 497 -3.93 17.67 24.11
C CYS A 497 -3.48 16.24 23.80
N SER A 498 -2.36 16.06 23.10
CA SER A 498 -1.74 14.74 22.90
C SER A 498 -1.27 14.13 24.22
N ALA A 499 -0.53 14.87 25.04
CA ALA A 499 0.00 14.38 26.32
C ALA A 499 -1.11 13.98 27.30
N GLU A 500 -2.21 14.74 27.36
CA GLU A 500 -3.38 14.41 28.17
C GLU A 500 -4.03 13.08 27.77
N ILE A 501 -3.96 12.72 26.48
CA ILE A 501 -4.43 11.41 26.01
C ILE A 501 -3.63 10.27 26.63
N TYR A 502 -2.30 10.36 26.57
CA TYR A 502 -1.42 9.36 27.16
C TYR A 502 -1.46 9.36 28.70
N ALA A 503 -1.76 10.50 29.33
CA ALA A 503 -1.91 10.61 30.78
C ALA A 503 -3.27 10.13 31.31
N LEU A 504 -4.23 9.76 30.45
CA LEU A 504 -5.59 9.36 30.79
C LEU A 504 -6.31 10.32 31.75
N ARG A 505 -6.12 11.62 31.57
CA ARG A 505 -6.87 12.64 32.30
C ARG A 505 -8.08 13.01 31.44
N PHE A 506 -9.22 12.34 31.63
CA PHE A 506 -10.41 12.55 30.77
C PHE A 506 -11.72 12.85 31.48
N SER A 507 -11.81 12.66 32.80
CA SER A 507 -13.03 12.90 33.58
C SER A 507 -12.85 13.93 34.69
N ASP A 508 -13.80 14.88 34.69
CA ASP A 508 -14.19 15.87 35.69
C ASP A 508 -13.14 16.78 36.36
N GLY A 509 -13.11 18.04 35.93
CA GLY A 509 -12.82 19.20 36.79
C GLY A 509 -11.36 19.66 36.94
N GLU A 510 -10.36 18.91 36.49
CA GLU A 510 -8.92 19.25 36.63
C GLU A 510 -8.20 19.61 35.30
N PHE A 511 -8.94 20.07 34.29
CA PHE A 511 -8.39 20.32 32.94
C PHE A 511 -7.79 21.71 32.72
N GLY A 512 -6.84 21.76 31.79
CA GLY A 512 -6.03 22.94 31.55
C GLY A 512 -5.51 23.14 30.12
N VAL A 513 -6.02 22.53 29.07
CA VAL A 513 -6.23 23.17 27.75
C VAL A 513 -7.45 22.46 27.14
N ASP A 514 -8.51 23.20 26.83
CA ASP A 514 -9.69 22.61 26.18
C ASP A 514 -9.43 22.49 24.67
N LEU A 515 -9.99 21.46 24.02
CA LEU A 515 -9.93 21.27 22.56
C LEU A 515 -10.38 22.54 21.82
N THR A 516 -11.27 23.31 22.42
CA THR A 516 -11.68 24.64 21.99
C THR A 516 -10.51 25.61 21.80
N LEU A 517 -9.60 25.71 22.79
CA LEU A 517 -8.42 26.58 22.69
C LEU A 517 -7.44 26.09 21.62
N MET A 518 -7.26 24.78 21.50
CA MET A 518 -6.45 24.19 20.42
C MET A 518 -7.04 24.58 19.05
N ASP A 519 -8.36 24.44 18.86
CA ASP A 519 -9.02 24.78 17.60
C ASP A 519 -8.92 26.28 17.26
N GLU A 520 -9.09 27.15 18.25
CA GLU A 520 -8.91 28.59 18.06
C GLU A 520 -7.48 28.94 17.63
N LEU A 521 -6.48 28.32 18.27
CA LEU A 521 -5.07 28.57 17.97
C LEU A 521 -4.68 28.01 16.60
N VAL A 522 -5.12 26.80 16.27
CA VAL A 522 -4.93 26.19 14.95
C VAL A 522 -5.56 27.04 13.84
N ALA A 523 -6.76 27.55 14.06
CA ALA A 523 -7.42 28.44 13.10
C ALA A 523 -6.64 29.75 12.90
N ARG A 524 -6.06 30.31 13.96
CA ARG A 524 -5.24 31.53 13.91
C ARG A 524 -3.88 31.31 13.26
N ALA A 525 -3.26 30.15 13.48
CA ALA A 525 -1.94 29.81 12.95
C ALA A 525 -1.99 29.19 11.54
N ARG A 526 -3.12 29.25 10.83
CA ARG A 526 -3.30 28.54 9.55
C ARG A 526 -2.27 28.91 8.48
N THR A 527 -1.74 30.13 8.55
CA THR A 527 -0.70 30.63 7.63
C THR A 527 0.70 30.14 8.00
N GLU A 528 1.02 30.10 9.28
CA GLU A 528 2.35 29.76 9.80
C GLU A 528 2.53 28.26 10.08
N LEU A 529 1.42 27.54 10.32
CA LEU A 529 1.33 26.10 10.54
C LEU A 529 0.20 25.49 9.67
N PRO A 530 0.41 25.36 8.35
CA PRO A 530 -0.58 24.78 7.44
C PRO A 530 -1.06 23.37 7.83
N GLU A 531 -0.21 22.59 8.51
CA GLU A 531 -0.48 21.24 9.02
C GLU A 531 -1.33 21.21 10.30
N GLY A 532 -1.56 22.36 10.95
CA GLY A 532 -2.27 22.46 12.22
C GLY A 532 -3.65 21.79 12.22
N PRO A 533 -4.50 22.01 11.18
CA PRO A 533 -5.83 21.39 11.10
C PRO A 533 -5.80 19.85 11.08
N GLU A 534 -4.87 19.26 10.33
CA GLU A 534 -4.72 17.80 10.26
C GLU A 534 -4.16 17.24 11.57
N SER A 535 -3.19 17.92 12.18
CA SER A 535 -2.68 17.56 13.51
C SER A 535 -3.79 17.58 14.57
N ALA A 536 -4.65 18.60 14.56
CA ALA A 536 -5.81 18.69 15.46
C ALA A 536 -6.85 17.59 15.17
N ALA A 537 -7.06 17.23 13.90
CA ALA A 537 -7.92 16.12 13.52
C ALA A 537 -7.37 14.78 14.04
N LEU A 538 -6.05 14.55 13.95
CA LEU A 538 -5.40 13.37 14.50
C LEU A 538 -5.50 13.30 16.03
N VAL A 539 -5.35 14.43 16.73
CA VAL A 539 -5.57 14.52 18.19
C VAL A 539 -6.99 14.09 18.55
N ARG A 540 -8.01 14.58 17.83
CA ARG A 540 -9.41 14.17 18.03
C ARG A 540 -9.63 12.69 17.74
N GLY A 541 -9.09 12.19 16.62
CA GLY A 541 -9.17 10.78 16.26
C GLY A 541 -8.52 9.89 17.33
N SER A 542 -7.34 10.26 17.80
CA SER A 542 -6.61 9.55 18.86
C SER A 542 -7.38 9.56 20.19
N ARG A 543 -7.99 10.70 20.55
CA ARG A 543 -8.82 10.82 21.76
C ARG A 543 -10.05 9.91 21.71
N ALA A 544 -10.68 9.77 20.54
CA ALA A 544 -11.84 8.89 20.36
C ALA A 544 -11.47 7.40 20.32
N THR A 545 -10.26 7.07 19.88
CA THR A 545 -9.85 5.68 19.57
C THR A 545 -9.02 4.99 20.64
N MET A 546 -8.19 5.72 21.41
CA MET A 546 -7.17 5.08 22.26
C MET A 546 -7.58 4.81 23.73
N PRO A 547 -8.23 5.72 24.49
CA PRO A 547 -8.41 5.57 25.94
C PRO A 547 -9.33 4.42 26.36
N ILE A 548 -10.45 4.29 25.65
CA ILE A 548 -11.49 3.25 25.71
C ILE A 548 -12.17 3.32 24.35
N PRO A 549 -12.07 2.29 23.50
CA PRO A 549 -12.51 2.45 22.13
C PRO A 549 -14.05 2.49 22.06
N ASP A 550 -14.59 3.64 21.67
CA ASP A 550 -15.86 3.66 20.94
C ASP A 550 -15.54 3.14 19.52
N LEU A 551 -15.57 1.81 19.36
CA LEU A 551 -15.15 1.15 18.12
C LEU A 551 -15.87 1.69 16.87
N PRO A 552 -17.22 1.85 16.87
CA PRO A 552 -17.92 2.44 15.73
C PRO A 552 -17.45 3.87 15.40
N ALA A 553 -17.32 4.75 16.40
CA ALA A 553 -16.86 6.11 16.16
C ALA A 553 -15.39 6.13 15.71
N GLY A 554 -14.56 5.29 16.32
CA GLY A 554 -13.14 5.15 16.03
C GLY A 554 -12.89 4.73 14.59
N LEU A 555 -13.47 3.60 14.15
CA LEU A 555 -13.36 3.10 12.78
C LEU A 555 -13.79 4.16 11.75
N ARG A 556 -14.93 4.81 11.98
CA ARG A 556 -15.44 5.86 11.09
C ARG A 556 -14.49 7.05 11.02
N LEU A 557 -14.07 7.60 12.17
CA LEU A 557 -13.23 8.80 12.21
C LEU A 557 -11.84 8.55 11.60
N SER A 558 -11.25 7.38 11.84
CA SER A 558 -9.96 7.03 11.24
C SER A 558 -10.06 6.81 9.74
N ALA A 559 -11.12 6.14 9.25
CA ALA A 559 -11.33 5.94 7.82
C ALA A 559 -11.59 7.27 7.08
N GLU A 560 -12.46 8.14 7.63
CA GLU A 560 -12.72 9.47 7.08
C GLU A 560 -11.48 10.36 7.09
N GLY A 561 -10.61 10.24 8.10
CA GLY A 561 -9.32 10.91 8.18
C GLY A 561 -8.37 10.44 7.06
N ALA A 562 -8.20 9.13 6.92
CA ALA A 562 -7.34 8.54 5.88
C ALA A 562 -7.82 8.91 4.47
N GLN A 563 -9.13 8.85 4.22
CA GLN A 563 -9.70 9.21 2.92
C GLN A 563 -9.52 10.70 2.59
N ARG A 564 -9.73 11.60 3.54
CA ARG A 564 -9.50 13.05 3.33
C ARG A 564 -8.04 13.35 3.03
N ALA A 565 -7.12 12.75 3.78
CA ALA A 565 -5.68 12.91 3.56
C ALA A 565 -5.27 12.39 2.17
N LEU A 566 -5.84 11.24 1.74
CA LEU A 566 -5.64 10.70 0.40
C LEU A 566 -6.12 11.66 -0.70
N MET A 567 -7.31 12.25 -0.54
CA MET A 567 -7.86 13.22 -1.51
C MET A 567 -7.02 14.51 -1.60
N ASN A 568 -6.37 14.90 -0.50
CA ASN A 568 -5.49 16.06 -0.43
C ASN A 568 -4.05 15.74 -0.90
N GLY A 569 -3.73 14.47 -1.17
CA GLY A 569 -2.38 14.03 -1.55
C GLY A 569 -1.38 13.96 -0.39
N ASP A 570 -1.84 13.98 0.87
CA ASP A 570 -0.99 13.90 2.06
C ASP A 570 -0.86 12.44 2.53
N ASP A 571 0.07 11.71 1.91
CA ASP A 571 0.31 10.30 2.24
C ASP A 571 0.86 10.11 3.67
N GLY A 572 1.52 11.13 4.23
CA GLY A 572 2.05 11.10 5.60
C GLY A 572 0.93 11.12 6.64
N VAL A 573 -0.02 12.05 6.50
CA VAL A 573 -1.21 12.11 7.37
C VAL A 573 -2.12 10.91 7.13
N ARG A 574 -2.27 10.46 5.88
CA ARG A 574 -3.02 9.24 5.56
C ARG A 574 -2.49 8.04 6.33
N ALA A 575 -1.17 7.82 6.33
CA ALA A 575 -0.54 6.71 7.05
C ALA A 575 -0.82 6.74 8.56
N GLN A 576 -0.92 7.92 9.18
CA GLN A 576 -1.25 8.06 10.60
C GLN A 576 -2.71 7.66 10.90
N PHE A 577 -3.65 8.05 10.05
CA PHE A 577 -5.04 7.64 10.19
C PHE A 577 -5.26 6.16 9.84
N ALA A 578 -4.57 5.64 8.83
CA ALA A 578 -4.56 4.22 8.47
C ALA A 578 -4.01 3.36 9.61
N MET A 579 -2.96 3.81 10.31
CA MET A 579 -2.47 3.16 11.53
C MET A 579 -3.54 3.08 12.63
N LEU A 580 -4.25 4.18 12.90
CA LEU A 580 -5.37 4.20 13.87
C LEU A 580 -6.49 3.23 13.43
N HIS A 581 -6.84 3.25 12.15
CA HIS A 581 -7.87 2.38 11.58
C HIS A 581 -7.49 0.90 11.70
N GLY A 582 -6.26 0.55 11.27
CA GLY A 582 -5.71 -0.79 11.37
C GLY A 582 -5.70 -1.32 12.80
N TRP A 583 -5.37 -0.47 13.78
CA TRP A 583 -5.46 -0.85 15.20
C TRP A 583 -6.91 -1.13 15.64
N MET A 584 -7.88 -0.31 15.22
CA MET A 584 -9.31 -0.53 15.51
C MET A 584 -9.87 -1.79 14.82
N LEU A 585 -9.42 -2.10 13.61
CA LEU A 585 -9.76 -3.36 12.93
C LEU A 585 -9.26 -4.56 13.74
N ALA A 586 -8.02 -4.49 14.25
CA ALA A 586 -7.45 -5.58 15.04
C ALA A 586 -8.26 -5.84 16.32
N VAL A 587 -8.52 -4.78 17.11
CA VAL A 587 -9.29 -4.88 18.36
C VAL A 587 -10.73 -5.35 18.12
N SER A 588 -11.34 -4.89 17.02
CA SER A 588 -12.70 -5.31 16.63
C SER A 588 -12.77 -6.75 16.12
N GLY A 589 -11.61 -7.36 15.82
CA GLY A 589 -11.47 -8.77 15.51
C GLY A 589 -11.26 -9.10 14.03
N ASP A 590 -10.98 -8.12 13.17
CA ASP A 590 -10.53 -8.38 11.79
C ASP A 590 -9.02 -8.12 11.66
N LEU A 591 -8.22 -9.10 12.08
CA LEU A 591 -6.76 -9.01 12.05
C LEU A 591 -6.22 -9.09 10.62
N LEU A 592 -6.95 -9.70 9.68
CA LEU A 592 -6.52 -9.74 8.28
C LEU A 592 -6.65 -8.37 7.62
N ALA A 593 -7.81 -7.71 7.78
CA ALA A 593 -7.99 -6.33 7.30
C ALA A 593 -7.03 -5.37 8.01
N SER A 594 -6.79 -5.58 9.31
CA SER A 594 -5.75 -4.83 10.05
C SER A 594 -4.37 -5.00 9.43
N LEU A 595 -3.98 -6.24 9.09
CA LEU A 595 -2.67 -6.53 8.51
C LEU A 595 -2.49 -5.84 7.15
N GLU A 596 -3.52 -5.86 6.30
CA GLU A 596 -3.52 -5.16 5.02
C GLU A 596 -3.32 -3.65 5.21
N GLU A 597 -4.15 -3.03 6.05
CA GLU A 597 -4.12 -1.58 6.31
C GLU A 597 -2.79 -1.12 6.94
N LEU A 598 -2.30 -1.83 7.96
CA LEU A 598 -1.04 -1.50 8.64
C LEU A 598 0.17 -1.71 7.73
N THR A 599 0.13 -2.71 6.85
CA THR A 599 1.20 -2.95 5.87
C THR A 599 1.24 -1.85 4.82
N GLU A 600 0.08 -1.41 4.32
CA GLU A 600 -0.01 -0.30 3.38
C GLU A 600 0.44 1.02 4.03
N ALA A 601 -0.02 1.30 5.26
CA ALA A 601 0.44 2.47 6.02
C ALA A 601 1.95 2.43 6.24
N HIS A 602 2.54 1.24 6.42
CA HIS A 602 3.97 1.08 6.60
C HIS A 602 4.78 1.30 5.31
N ALA A 603 4.18 1.02 4.15
CA ALA A 603 4.79 1.29 2.85
C ALA A 603 4.74 2.78 2.47
N GLY A 604 3.86 3.57 3.10
CA GLY A 604 3.65 4.99 2.82
C GLY A 604 4.88 5.88 2.94
N HIS A 605 4.80 7.05 2.30
CA HIS A 605 5.81 8.09 2.25
C HIS A 605 5.27 9.41 2.78
N GLY A 606 6.16 10.32 3.20
CA GLY A 606 5.78 11.66 3.59
C GLY A 606 6.49 12.17 4.84
N VAL A 607 6.39 13.49 5.03
CA VAL A 607 6.99 14.28 6.11
C VAL A 607 6.68 13.72 7.50
N TRP A 608 5.48 13.17 7.69
CA TRP A 608 4.98 12.75 9.01
C TRP A 608 5.14 11.25 9.32
N VAL A 609 5.35 10.39 8.32
CA VAL A 609 5.60 8.95 8.51
C VAL A 609 6.71 8.64 9.52
N PRO A 610 7.87 9.33 9.51
CA PRO A 610 8.90 9.20 10.55
C PRO A 610 8.39 9.18 12.00
N THR A 611 7.41 10.02 12.29
CA THR A 611 7.04 10.39 13.67
C THR A 611 6.28 9.26 14.38
N THR A 612 5.43 8.54 13.65
CA THR A 612 4.57 7.46 14.16
C THR A 612 5.08 6.06 13.84
N LEU A 613 6.19 5.94 13.09
CA LEU A 613 6.73 4.67 12.62
C LEU A 613 6.97 3.64 13.73
N PRO A 614 7.51 3.99 14.93
CA PRO A 614 7.69 3.01 16.00
C PRO A 614 6.37 2.42 16.50
N TRP A 615 5.31 3.23 16.62
CA TRP A 615 3.99 2.75 17.02
C TRP A 615 3.34 1.90 15.92
N LEU A 616 3.40 2.36 14.66
CA LEU A 616 2.90 1.61 13.51
C LEU A 616 3.55 0.22 13.42
N ARG A 617 4.88 0.17 13.47
CA ARG A 617 5.62 -1.10 13.41
C ARG A 617 5.32 -1.99 14.62
N SER A 618 5.24 -1.43 15.82
CA SER A 618 4.91 -2.21 17.02
C SER A 618 3.50 -2.82 16.94
N SER A 619 2.54 -2.08 16.38
CA SER A 619 1.18 -2.57 16.14
C SER A 619 1.17 -3.68 15.09
N LEU A 620 1.93 -3.50 14.00
CA LEU A 620 2.09 -4.51 12.96
C LEU A 620 2.75 -5.79 13.48
N VAL A 621 3.80 -5.71 14.31
CA VAL A 621 4.43 -6.88 14.96
C VAL A 621 3.40 -7.65 15.78
N ARG A 622 2.57 -6.96 16.55
CA ARG A 622 1.55 -7.60 17.39
C ARG A 622 0.50 -8.33 16.55
N VAL A 623 0.03 -7.71 15.47
CA VAL A 623 -0.92 -8.34 14.55
C VAL A 623 -0.29 -9.54 13.84
N LEU A 624 0.93 -9.40 13.31
CA LEU A 624 1.68 -10.51 12.70
C LEU A 624 1.88 -11.69 13.67
N SER A 625 2.23 -11.39 14.92
CA SER A 625 2.39 -12.41 15.96
C SER A 625 1.06 -13.14 16.20
N ALA A 626 -0.04 -12.37 16.31
CA ALA A 626 -1.37 -12.90 16.55
C ALA A 626 -1.98 -13.62 15.34
N THR A 627 -1.50 -13.39 14.11
CA THR A 627 -1.93 -14.13 12.91
C THR A 627 -1.06 -15.36 12.63
N GLY A 628 -0.06 -15.64 13.47
CA GLY A 628 0.84 -16.78 13.36
C GLY A 628 2.08 -16.55 12.48
N ALA A 629 2.33 -15.32 12.03
CA ALA A 629 3.49 -14.94 11.24
C ALA A 629 4.71 -14.57 12.12
N ALA A 630 5.08 -15.46 13.05
CA ALA A 630 6.10 -15.18 14.09
C ALA A 630 7.48 -14.81 13.53
N ALA A 631 7.89 -15.40 12.39
CA ALA A 631 9.18 -15.10 11.76
C ALA A 631 9.24 -13.66 11.22
N GLU A 632 8.17 -13.22 10.54
CA GLU A 632 8.05 -11.85 10.02
C GLU A 632 7.93 -10.84 11.17
N ALA A 633 7.17 -11.19 12.21
CA ALA A 633 7.03 -10.38 13.42
C ALA A 633 8.39 -10.14 14.10
N ARG A 634 9.23 -11.18 14.23
CA ARG A 634 10.58 -11.08 14.81
C ARG A 634 11.51 -10.21 13.98
N GLN A 635 11.54 -10.42 12.67
CA GLN A 635 12.35 -9.58 11.78
C GLN A 635 11.98 -8.10 11.94
N LEU A 636 10.69 -7.79 11.98
CA LEU A 636 10.23 -6.42 12.17
C LEU A 636 10.57 -5.87 13.56
N LEU A 637 10.49 -6.68 14.60
CA LEU A 637 10.91 -6.30 15.96
C LEU A 637 12.41 -5.94 15.99
N GLU A 638 13.27 -6.76 15.40
CA GLU A 638 14.71 -6.49 15.30
C GLU A 638 14.99 -5.14 14.61
N GLU A 639 14.26 -4.83 13.53
CA GLU A 639 14.37 -3.54 12.85
C GLU A 639 13.94 -2.36 13.73
N ILE A 640 12.90 -2.51 14.55
CA ILE A 640 12.46 -1.49 15.52
C ILE A 640 13.51 -1.30 16.61
N GLU A 641 14.10 -2.39 17.10
CA GLU A 641 15.09 -2.34 18.17
C GLU A 641 16.43 -1.77 17.72
N ALA A 642 16.80 -1.97 16.44
CA ALA A 642 17.99 -1.40 15.83
C ALA A 642 17.85 0.09 15.45
N SER A 643 16.62 0.63 15.43
CA SER A 643 16.34 2.01 15.03
C SER A 643 16.21 2.95 16.24
N PRO A 644 16.65 4.21 16.16
CA PRO A 644 16.31 5.22 17.15
C PRO A 644 14.79 5.38 17.30
N ARG A 645 14.33 5.46 18.55
CA ARG A 645 12.91 5.68 18.88
C ARG A 645 12.79 6.55 20.12
N ALA A 646 11.75 7.38 20.15
CA ALA A 646 11.43 8.14 21.34
C ALA A 646 10.90 7.22 22.46
N ALA A 647 11.32 7.46 23.70
CA ALA A 647 10.95 6.64 24.86
C ALA A 647 9.42 6.58 25.13
N LEU A 648 8.64 7.53 24.59
CA LEU A 648 7.17 7.45 24.54
C LEU A 648 6.67 6.09 24.04
N TYR A 649 7.38 5.48 23.08
CA TYR A 649 6.99 4.24 22.41
C TYR A 649 7.62 2.97 23.01
N ASP A 650 8.44 3.07 24.06
CA ASP A 650 9.01 1.89 24.69
C ASP A 650 7.96 0.89 25.21
N PRO A 651 6.80 1.33 25.77
CA PRO A 651 5.71 0.41 26.08
C PRO A 651 5.15 -0.35 24.87
N ASP A 652 5.04 0.32 23.71
CA ASP A 652 4.57 -0.30 22.46
C ASP A 652 5.55 -1.38 21.99
N VAL A 653 6.86 -1.11 22.07
CA VAL A 653 7.91 -2.09 21.73
C VAL A 653 7.92 -3.26 22.72
N ALA A 654 7.69 -3.02 24.00
CA ALA A 654 7.59 -4.09 24.99
C ALA A 654 6.37 -5.00 24.74
N LEU A 655 5.23 -4.43 24.35
CA LEU A 655 4.05 -5.20 23.93
C LEU A 655 4.34 -6.02 22.66
N ALA A 656 5.06 -5.45 21.69
CA ALA A 656 5.48 -6.15 20.48
C ALA A 656 6.44 -7.31 20.78
N ARG A 657 7.45 -7.08 21.63
CA ARG A 657 8.40 -8.11 22.07
C ARG A 657 7.69 -9.26 22.79
N ALA A 658 6.77 -8.94 23.71
CA ALA A 658 5.98 -9.96 24.39
C ALA A 658 5.11 -10.77 23.43
N ALA A 659 4.53 -10.15 22.40
CA ALA A 659 3.74 -10.84 21.39
C ALA A 659 4.58 -11.80 20.54
N VAL A 660 5.81 -11.43 20.19
CA VAL A 660 6.74 -12.32 19.46
C VAL A 660 7.09 -13.55 20.28
N HIS A 661 7.46 -13.38 21.56
CA HIS A 661 7.75 -14.51 22.45
C HIS A 661 6.56 -15.43 22.67
N GLU A 662 5.35 -14.88 22.80
CA GLU A 662 4.15 -15.70 22.88
C GLU A 662 3.90 -16.49 21.59
N ALA A 663 4.09 -15.89 20.42
CA ALA A 663 3.94 -16.56 19.14
C ALA A 663 4.99 -17.68 18.94
N GLU A 664 6.15 -17.57 19.60
CA GLU A 664 7.20 -18.61 19.71
C GLU A 664 6.87 -19.70 20.74
N GLY A 665 5.86 -19.52 21.58
CA GLY A 665 5.50 -20.42 22.68
C GLY A 665 6.21 -20.15 24.01
N ASP A 666 6.94 -19.04 24.15
CA ASP A 666 7.64 -18.63 25.38
C ASP A 666 6.83 -17.58 26.18
N ALA A 667 5.78 -18.07 26.85
CA ALA A 667 4.90 -17.22 27.65
C ALA A 667 5.60 -16.64 28.91
N ASP A 668 6.62 -17.32 29.44
CA ASP A 668 7.33 -16.89 30.64
C ASP A 668 8.20 -15.66 30.34
N THR A 669 8.94 -15.68 29.22
CA THR A 669 9.70 -14.51 28.76
C THR A 669 8.76 -13.37 28.38
N ALA A 670 7.64 -13.66 27.71
CA ALA A 670 6.62 -12.65 27.40
C ALA A 670 6.11 -11.94 28.67
N LEU A 671 5.78 -12.68 29.73
CA LEU A 671 5.36 -12.11 31.01
C LEU A 671 6.48 -11.33 31.70
N ALA A 672 7.73 -11.79 31.65
CA ALA A 672 8.87 -11.09 32.21
C ALA A 672 9.09 -9.72 31.55
N VAL A 673 9.01 -9.65 30.22
CA VAL A 673 9.09 -8.40 29.44
C VAL A 673 7.98 -7.44 29.86
N LEU A 674 6.73 -7.90 29.93
CA LEU A 674 5.60 -7.06 30.32
C LEU A 674 5.72 -6.54 31.75
N ARG A 675 6.22 -7.36 32.70
CA ARG A 675 6.44 -6.94 34.10
C ARG A 675 7.44 -5.79 34.20
N GLY A 676 8.58 -5.90 33.50
CA GLY A 676 9.59 -4.85 33.45
C GLY A 676 9.03 -3.54 32.88
N ALA A 677 8.32 -3.63 31.74
CA ALA A 677 7.72 -2.47 31.09
C ALA A 677 6.61 -1.80 31.91
N THR A 678 5.82 -2.60 32.64
CA THR A 678 4.73 -2.06 33.50
C THR A 678 5.30 -1.14 34.58
N ALA A 679 6.41 -1.53 35.23
CA ALA A 679 7.04 -0.73 36.28
C ALA A 679 7.55 0.62 35.74
N ALA A 680 8.27 0.60 34.61
CA ALA A 680 8.78 1.81 33.97
C ALA A 680 7.66 2.76 33.51
N SER A 681 6.55 2.22 32.99
CA SER A 681 5.43 3.04 32.50
C SER A 681 4.69 3.79 33.61
N ASP A 682 4.62 3.22 34.82
CA ASP A 682 3.99 3.88 35.97
C ASP A 682 4.84 5.07 36.48
N GLU A 683 6.16 5.03 36.34
CA GLU A 683 7.08 6.12 36.72
C GLU A 683 7.00 7.33 35.76
N GLY A 684 6.97 7.10 34.45
CA GLY A 684 6.93 8.18 33.43
C GLY A 684 5.55 8.83 33.21
N GLY A 685 4.48 8.19 33.71
CA GLY A 685 3.12 8.71 33.59
C GLY A 685 2.44 8.44 32.24
N ASN A 686 2.95 7.49 31.44
CA ASN A 686 2.27 6.94 30.26
C ASN A 686 1.15 5.98 30.70
N ARG A 687 0.08 6.53 31.28
CA ARG A 687 -1.00 5.72 31.86
C ARG A 687 -1.74 4.92 30.80
N LEU A 688 -1.93 5.48 29.61
CA LEU A 688 -2.60 4.83 28.49
C LEU A 688 -1.93 3.51 28.12
N ARG A 689 -0.62 3.54 27.83
CA ARG A 689 0.12 2.31 27.50
C ARG A 689 0.39 1.44 28.72
N GLY A 690 0.55 2.05 29.90
CA GLY A 690 0.62 1.32 31.16
C GLY A 690 -0.59 0.40 31.35
N ASP A 691 -1.80 0.88 31.10
CA ASP A 691 -3.00 0.05 31.23
C ASP A 691 -3.06 -1.09 30.22
N GLU A 692 -2.58 -0.85 29.00
CA GLU A 692 -2.48 -1.88 27.98
C GLU A 692 -1.51 -3.00 28.41
N LEU A 693 -0.37 -2.65 29.00
CA LEU A 693 0.58 -3.59 29.61
C LEU A 693 -0.10 -4.39 30.75
N TRP A 694 -0.81 -3.71 31.66
CA TRP A 694 -1.56 -4.36 32.74
C TRP A 694 -2.63 -5.32 32.20
N LEU A 695 -3.40 -4.90 31.20
CA LEU A 695 -4.44 -5.72 30.60
C LEU A 695 -3.86 -6.92 29.84
N ARG A 696 -2.72 -6.76 29.17
CA ARG A 696 -2.04 -7.87 28.49
C ARG A 696 -1.52 -8.91 29.49
N ARG A 697 -0.93 -8.48 30.61
CA ARG A 697 -0.52 -9.39 31.70
C ARG A 697 -1.68 -10.21 32.26
N LEU A 698 -2.84 -9.57 32.48
CA LEU A 698 -4.04 -10.27 32.95
C LEU A 698 -4.46 -11.38 31.97
N ARG A 699 -4.47 -11.09 30.66
CA ARG A 699 -4.88 -12.04 29.61
C ARG A 699 -3.86 -13.15 29.35
N LEU A 700 -2.59 -12.92 29.67
CA LEU A 700 -1.55 -13.96 29.69
C LEU A 700 -1.55 -14.78 31.00
N GLY A 701 -2.47 -14.51 31.93
CA GLY A 701 -2.68 -15.34 33.12
C GLY A 701 -2.03 -14.82 34.40
N ASP A 702 -1.46 -13.61 34.41
CA ASP A 702 -0.89 -13.00 35.62
C ASP A 702 -2.00 -12.57 36.60
N GLU A 703 -2.47 -13.49 37.45
CA GLU A 703 -3.55 -13.22 38.42
C GLU A 703 -3.24 -12.04 39.36
N ALA A 704 -1.97 -11.80 39.66
CA ALA A 704 -1.55 -10.76 40.61
C ALA A 704 -1.98 -9.36 40.16
N VAL A 705 -2.24 -9.17 38.86
CA VAL A 705 -2.63 -7.87 38.31
C VAL A 705 -4.13 -7.60 38.34
N ALA A 706 -4.96 -8.61 38.59
CA ALA A 706 -6.41 -8.53 38.44
C ALA A 706 -7.04 -7.42 39.32
N GLY A 707 -6.55 -7.26 40.56
CA GLY A 707 -7.01 -6.20 41.45
C GLY A 707 -6.71 -4.80 40.92
N GLU A 708 -5.54 -4.62 40.30
CA GLU A 708 -5.10 -3.34 39.75
C GLU A 708 -5.88 -2.98 38.49
N VAL A 709 -6.04 -3.93 37.56
CA VAL A 709 -6.86 -3.75 36.35
C VAL A 709 -8.29 -3.38 36.74
N HIS A 710 -8.90 -4.10 37.68
CA HIS A 710 -10.24 -3.76 38.17
C HIS A 710 -10.30 -2.34 38.74
N ARG A 711 -9.32 -1.93 39.57
CA ARG A 711 -9.25 -0.58 40.16
C ARG A 711 -9.18 0.51 39.09
N ARG A 712 -8.39 0.30 38.03
CA ARG A 712 -8.16 1.26 36.94
C ARG A 712 -9.34 1.40 35.99
N TYR A 713 -10.05 0.30 35.69
CA TYR A 713 -11.15 0.30 34.72
C TYR A 713 -12.52 0.59 35.36
N ARG A 714 -12.76 0.23 36.64
CA ARG A 714 -14.07 0.44 37.29
C ARG A 714 -14.51 1.91 37.43
N ARG A 715 -13.56 2.85 37.29
CA ARG A 715 -13.80 4.30 37.39
C ARG A 715 -14.06 4.96 36.03
N ARG A 716 -13.97 4.19 34.96
CA ARG A 716 -14.16 4.68 33.60
C ARG A 716 -15.59 4.44 33.13
N GLU A 717 -16.03 5.30 32.23
CA GLU A 717 -17.34 5.19 31.61
C GLU A 717 -17.30 4.27 30.38
N GLY A 718 -18.46 3.73 30.02
CA GLY A 718 -18.66 2.95 28.79
C GLY A 718 -18.63 1.42 28.96
N PRO A 719 -19.26 0.70 28.02
CA PRO A 719 -19.45 -0.75 28.11
C PRO A 719 -18.13 -1.54 28.05
N ALA A 720 -17.18 -1.10 27.23
CA ALA A 720 -15.85 -1.72 27.11
C ALA A 720 -15.10 -1.71 28.46
N ALA A 721 -15.12 -0.58 29.18
CA ALA A 721 -14.44 -0.46 30.46
C ALA A 721 -15.11 -1.30 31.56
N ALA A 722 -16.45 -1.32 31.57
CA ALA A 722 -17.22 -2.17 32.46
C ALA A 722 -16.93 -3.66 32.22
N ALA A 723 -16.82 -4.08 30.96
CA ALA A 723 -16.48 -5.46 30.59
C ALA A 723 -15.07 -5.86 31.08
N VAL A 724 -14.06 -5.00 30.87
CA VAL A 724 -12.69 -5.23 31.37
C VAL A 724 -12.68 -5.28 32.91
N ALA A 725 -13.37 -4.36 33.58
CA ALA A 725 -13.46 -4.34 35.04
C ALA A 725 -14.15 -5.58 35.62
N SER A 726 -15.17 -6.11 34.92
CA SER A 726 -15.88 -7.34 35.26
C SER A 726 -14.98 -8.57 35.08
N HIS A 727 -14.24 -8.65 33.98
CA HIS A 727 -13.27 -9.72 33.74
C HIS A 727 -12.19 -9.76 34.83
N ALA A 728 -11.59 -8.60 35.12
CA ALA A 728 -10.59 -8.47 36.16
C ALA A 728 -11.14 -8.81 37.57
N ALA A 729 -12.39 -8.43 37.88
CA ALA A 729 -13.02 -8.83 39.14
C ALA A 729 -13.22 -10.35 39.23
N ALA A 730 -13.70 -10.99 38.16
CA ALA A 730 -13.90 -12.43 38.12
C ALA A 730 -12.59 -13.22 38.31
N VAL A 731 -11.50 -12.77 37.69
CA VAL A 731 -10.16 -13.36 37.89
C VAL A 731 -9.66 -13.14 39.31
N ARG A 732 -9.77 -11.91 39.84
CA ARG A 732 -9.37 -11.56 41.22
C ARG A 732 -10.08 -12.43 42.25
N ASP A 733 -11.39 -12.63 42.08
CA ASP A 733 -12.24 -13.38 43.00
C ASP A 733 -12.18 -14.90 42.74
N ARG A 734 -11.40 -15.34 41.75
CA ARG A 734 -11.28 -16.73 41.28
C ARG A 734 -12.64 -17.37 40.93
N ASP A 735 -13.60 -16.56 40.48
CA ASP A 735 -14.91 -17.02 40.08
C ASP A 735 -14.90 -17.46 38.61
N LEU A 736 -14.55 -18.73 38.39
CA LEU A 736 -14.53 -19.35 37.05
C LEU A 736 -15.92 -19.37 36.37
N ARG A 737 -17.02 -19.18 37.11
CA ARG A 737 -18.38 -19.10 36.55
C ARG A 737 -18.74 -17.68 36.11
N ALA A 738 -18.09 -16.66 36.67
CA ALA A 738 -18.25 -15.27 36.25
C ALA A 738 -17.43 -14.93 35.00
N ILE A 739 -16.25 -15.54 34.80
CA ILE A 739 -15.38 -15.27 33.65
C ILE A 739 -16.12 -15.39 32.30
N PRO A 740 -16.91 -16.44 32.00
CA PRO A 740 -17.64 -16.51 30.73
C PRO A 740 -18.61 -15.36 30.47
N ARG A 741 -19.23 -14.80 31.53
CA ARG A 741 -20.12 -13.65 31.39
C ARG A 741 -19.34 -12.39 31.06
N ALA A 742 -18.17 -12.21 31.68
CA ALA A 742 -17.28 -11.12 31.36
C ALA A 742 -16.70 -11.22 29.94
N VAL A 743 -16.36 -12.43 29.48
CA VAL A 743 -15.98 -12.70 28.07
C VAL A 743 -17.11 -12.32 27.12
N GLY A 744 -18.35 -12.69 27.43
CA GLY A 744 -19.52 -12.26 26.66
C GLY A 744 -19.65 -10.73 26.59
N ALA A 745 -19.50 -10.04 27.74
CA ALA A 745 -19.54 -8.59 27.80
C ALA A 745 -18.41 -7.91 26.98
N LEU A 746 -17.21 -8.49 26.94
CA LEU A 746 -16.13 -8.01 26.07
C LEU A 746 -16.52 -8.14 24.59
N ALA A 747 -17.06 -9.28 24.19
CA ALA A 747 -17.50 -9.52 22.82
C ALA A 747 -18.68 -8.62 22.41
N ASP A 748 -19.62 -8.36 23.32
CA ASP A 748 -20.76 -7.46 23.10
C ASP A 748 -20.32 -5.99 23.02
N ALA A 749 -19.23 -5.64 23.71
CA ALA A 749 -18.57 -4.34 23.56
C ALA A 749 -17.70 -4.23 22.29
N GLY A 750 -17.66 -5.27 21.44
CA GLY A 750 -16.89 -5.31 20.20
C GLY A 750 -15.41 -5.65 20.35
N LEU A 751 -14.94 -5.93 21.56
CA LEU A 751 -13.55 -6.28 21.85
C LEU A 751 -13.28 -7.78 21.59
N LEU A 752 -13.45 -8.23 20.34
CA LEU A 752 -13.42 -9.65 20.00
C LEU A 752 -12.05 -10.30 20.24
N TRP A 753 -10.96 -9.58 19.94
CA TRP A 753 -9.62 -10.08 20.22
C TRP A 753 -9.42 -10.26 21.73
N ASP A 754 -9.76 -9.25 22.55
CA ASP A 754 -9.66 -9.34 24.01
C ASP A 754 -10.52 -10.47 24.58
N ALA A 755 -11.74 -10.67 24.05
CA ALA A 755 -12.65 -11.73 24.47
C ALA A 755 -12.08 -13.12 24.17
N ALA A 756 -11.48 -13.33 23.00
CA ALA A 756 -10.85 -14.60 22.62
C ALA A 756 -9.68 -14.95 23.55
N GLU A 757 -8.83 -13.97 23.89
CA GLU A 757 -7.70 -14.18 24.80
C GLU A 757 -8.16 -14.43 26.25
N ALA A 758 -9.16 -13.70 26.74
CA ALA A 758 -9.75 -13.94 28.06
C ALA A 758 -10.39 -15.33 28.14
N GLN A 759 -11.02 -15.80 27.04
CA GLN A 759 -11.57 -17.15 26.97
C GLN A 759 -10.47 -18.22 26.93
N ALA A 760 -9.36 -17.96 26.23
CA ALA A 760 -8.18 -18.83 26.26
C ALA A 760 -7.59 -18.95 27.68
N ASP A 761 -7.54 -17.84 28.41
CA ASP A 761 -7.12 -17.84 29.82
C ASP A 761 -8.03 -18.70 30.70
N LEU A 762 -9.36 -18.61 30.51
CA LEU A 762 -10.31 -19.47 31.20
C LEU A 762 -10.08 -20.96 30.90
N VAL A 763 -9.81 -21.32 29.64
CA VAL A 763 -9.51 -22.71 29.26
C VAL A 763 -8.29 -23.23 30.03
N ARG A 764 -7.21 -22.44 30.12
CA ARG A 764 -6.01 -22.81 30.90
C ARG A 764 -6.34 -23.01 32.39
N ARG A 765 -7.13 -22.10 32.98
CA ARG A 765 -7.56 -22.18 34.39
C ARG A 765 -8.40 -23.43 34.68
N LEU A 766 -9.39 -23.74 33.83
CA LEU A 766 -10.27 -24.91 34.01
C LEU A 766 -9.53 -26.24 33.79
N ARG A 767 -8.54 -26.26 32.91
CA ARG A 767 -7.65 -27.42 32.77
C ARG A 767 -6.85 -27.68 34.05
N ALA A 768 -6.34 -26.62 34.68
CA ALA A 768 -5.61 -26.74 35.94
C ALA A 768 -6.47 -27.29 37.10
N THR A 769 -7.80 -27.14 37.03
CA THR A 769 -8.72 -27.74 38.02
C THR A 769 -9.11 -29.19 37.69
N GLY A 770 -8.83 -29.67 36.48
CA GLY A 770 -9.21 -31.02 36.03
C GLY A 770 -10.70 -31.20 35.69
N ASP A 771 -11.49 -30.12 35.58
CA ASP A 771 -12.92 -30.19 35.26
C ASP A 771 -13.11 -30.32 33.74
N ALA A 772 -13.12 -31.56 33.25
CA ALA A 772 -13.22 -31.85 31.82
C ALA A 772 -14.51 -31.30 31.16
N PRO A 773 -15.72 -31.48 31.75
CA PRO A 773 -16.94 -30.88 31.20
C PRO A 773 -16.88 -29.35 31.10
N ALA A 774 -16.44 -28.65 32.15
CA ALA A 774 -16.35 -27.20 32.13
C ALA A 774 -15.29 -26.70 31.15
N THR A 775 -14.14 -27.38 31.09
CA THR A 775 -13.08 -27.12 30.11
C THR A 775 -13.61 -27.23 28.68
N TRP A 776 -14.38 -28.28 28.38
CA TRP A 776 -14.92 -28.49 27.04
C TRP A 776 -15.91 -27.40 26.64
N ALA A 777 -16.82 -27.03 27.54
CA ALA A 777 -17.74 -25.91 27.31
C ALA A 777 -17.00 -24.57 27.09
N ALA A 778 -15.86 -24.37 27.77
CA ALA A 778 -15.01 -23.21 27.56
C ALA A 778 -14.29 -23.26 26.19
N VAL A 779 -13.83 -24.43 25.75
CA VAL A 779 -13.24 -24.62 24.42
C VAL A 779 -14.26 -24.36 23.30
N GLU A 780 -15.50 -24.86 23.42
CA GLU A 780 -16.55 -24.60 22.43
C GLU A 780 -16.80 -23.09 22.24
N ARG A 781 -16.89 -22.35 23.35
CA ARG A 781 -17.02 -20.88 23.28
C ARG A 781 -15.81 -20.21 22.64
N LEU A 782 -14.60 -20.69 22.94
CA LEU A 782 -13.38 -20.17 22.30
C LEU A 782 -13.44 -20.38 20.79
N VAL A 783 -13.89 -21.55 20.31
CA VAL A 783 -14.06 -21.83 18.89
C VAL A 783 -15.09 -20.88 18.26
N VAL A 784 -16.18 -20.55 18.94
CA VAL A 784 -17.15 -19.55 18.44
C VAL A 784 -16.51 -18.16 18.33
N LEU A 785 -15.80 -17.71 19.36
CA LEU A 785 -15.14 -16.39 19.37
C LEU A 785 -14.07 -16.29 18.27
N LEU A 786 -13.24 -17.31 18.14
CA LEU A 786 -12.24 -17.38 17.09
C LEU A 786 -12.86 -17.53 15.68
N GLY A 787 -14.11 -17.96 15.55
CA GLY A 787 -14.86 -17.93 14.28
C GLY A 787 -15.37 -16.53 13.94
N ARG A 788 -15.55 -15.67 14.95
CA ARG A 788 -15.90 -14.25 14.81
C ARG A 788 -14.68 -13.33 14.70
N THR A 789 -13.49 -13.85 15.04
CA THR A 789 -12.23 -13.09 15.05
C THR A 789 -11.37 -13.54 13.88
N ARG A 790 -11.50 -12.85 12.75
CA ARG A 790 -10.88 -13.21 11.48
C ARG A 790 -9.36 -13.05 11.56
N GLY A 791 -8.63 -14.13 11.23
CA GLY A 791 -7.16 -14.15 11.18
C GLY A 791 -6.45 -14.47 12.50
N LEU A 792 -7.15 -14.51 13.64
CA LEU A 792 -6.51 -14.77 14.93
C LEU A 792 -6.05 -16.23 15.06
N ALA A 793 -4.74 -16.41 15.24
CA ALA A 793 -4.06 -17.67 15.54
C ALA A 793 -3.63 -17.69 17.02
N LEU A 794 -4.37 -18.42 17.86
CA LEU A 794 -3.97 -18.67 19.25
C LEU A 794 -3.15 -19.96 19.33
N THR A 795 -1.90 -19.92 18.85
CA THR A 795 -0.97 -21.06 18.79
C THR A 795 -0.80 -21.76 20.14
N SER A 796 -0.74 -20.99 21.23
CA SER A 796 -0.64 -21.51 22.60
C SER A 796 -1.84 -22.37 23.03
N VAL A 797 -2.97 -22.29 22.33
CA VAL A 797 -4.19 -23.08 22.61
C VAL A 797 -4.44 -24.14 21.52
N THR A 798 -4.00 -23.91 20.28
CA THR A 798 -4.24 -24.83 19.15
C THR A 798 -3.38 -26.08 19.18
N GLY A 799 -2.10 -26.00 19.59
CA GLY A 799 -1.28 -27.19 19.85
C GLY A 799 -1.89 -28.09 20.94
N GLU A 800 -2.59 -27.47 21.89
CA GLU A 800 -3.29 -28.16 22.99
C GLU A 800 -4.72 -28.60 22.61
N LEU A 801 -5.30 -28.13 21.49
CA LEU A 801 -6.56 -28.61 20.94
C LEU A 801 -6.38 -30.01 20.31
N HIS A 802 -5.21 -30.34 19.78
CA HIS A 802 -4.86 -31.71 19.38
C HIS A 802 -4.92 -32.70 20.55
N ALA A 803 -4.43 -32.28 21.73
CA ALA A 803 -4.51 -33.08 22.95
C ALA A 803 -5.97 -33.31 23.41
N THR A 804 -6.91 -32.45 23.00
CA THR A 804 -8.35 -32.55 23.30
C THR A 804 -9.17 -33.44 22.36
N LEU A 805 -8.58 -33.97 21.28
CA LEU A 805 -9.22 -35.07 20.56
C LEU A 805 -9.41 -36.24 21.52
N THR A 806 -10.63 -36.78 21.59
CA THR A 806 -10.85 -38.03 22.34
C THR A 806 -9.94 -39.13 21.77
N PRO A 807 -9.59 -40.17 22.55
CA PRO A 807 -8.75 -41.26 22.04
C PRO A 807 -9.26 -41.81 20.69
N ARG A 808 -10.59 -41.87 20.54
CA ARG A 808 -11.24 -42.34 19.32
C ARG A 808 -11.15 -41.36 18.15
N GLU A 809 -11.31 -40.06 18.38
CA GLU A 809 -11.14 -39.04 17.34
C GLU A 809 -9.68 -38.93 16.90
N ARG A 810 -8.73 -39.10 17.82
CA ARG A 810 -7.29 -39.11 17.52
C ARG A 810 -6.92 -40.29 16.64
N GLU A 811 -7.47 -41.46 16.94
CA GLU A 811 -7.31 -42.69 16.15
C GLU A 811 -7.93 -42.53 14.74
N VAL A 812 -9.15 -41.96 14.65
CA VAL A 812 -9.81 -41.64 13.38
C VAL A 812 -9.01 -40.61 12.57
N ALA A 813 -8.52 -39.55 13.20
CA ALA A 813 -7.74 -38.49 12.56
C ALA A 813 -6.40 -39.02 12.02
N GLY A 814 -5.68 -39.82 12.80
CA GLY A 814 -4.41 -40.43 12.38
C GLY A 814 -4.55 -41.37 11.19
N LEU A 815 -5.62 -42.18 11.15
CA LEU A 815 -5.89 -43.05 10.02
C LEU A 815 -6.39 -42.27 8.79
N ALA A 816 -7.24 -41.27 8.99
CA ALA A 816 -7.80 -40.48 7.89
C ALA A 816 -6.77 -39.61 7.17
N ALA A 817 -5.59 -39.37 7.75
CA ALA A 817 -4.49 -38.68 7.10
C ALA A 817 -3.96 -39.42 5.85
N SER A 818 -4.13 -40.74 5.79
CA SER A 818 -3.62 -41.59 4.69
C SER A 818 -4.64 -42.55 4.08
N LEU A 819 -5.82 -42.70 4.69
CA LEU A 819 -6.86 -43.66 4.28
C LEU A 819 -8.21 -42.97 4.01
N SER A 820 -9.01 -43.55 3.13
CA SER A 820 -10.38 -43.12 2.82
C SER A 820 -11.36 -43.42 3.95
N ASP A 821 -12.51 -42.73 4.00
CA ASP A 821 -13.53 -42.92 5.06
C ASP A 821 -13.99 -44.37 5.17
N ARG A 822 -14.04 -45.09 4.04
CA ARG A 822 -14.43 -46.50 3.97
C ARG A 822 -13.37 -47.41 4.57
N GLU A 823 -12.09 -47.15 4.28
CA GLU A 823 -10.96 -47.90 4.83
C GLU A 823 -10.77 -47.61 6.33
N VAL A 824 -10.95 -46.36 6.77
CA VAL A 824 -10.96 -45.99 8.19
C VAL A 824 -12.07 -46.72 8.94
N ALA A 825 -13.28 -46.76 8.37
CA ALA A 825 -14.42 -47.45 8.95
C ALA A 825 -14.19 -48.96 9.07
N GLU A 826 -13.67 -49.59 8.03
CA GLU A 826 -13.35 -51.02 7.99
C GLU A 826 -12.26 -51.38 8.99
N ARG A 827 -11.20 -50.56 9.10
CA ARG A 827 -10.08 -50.78 10.02
C ARG A 827 -10.44 -50.58 11.49
N LEU A 828 -11.41 -49.71 11.76
CA LEU A 828 -11.87 -49.39 13.11
C LEU A 828 -13.13 -50.16 13.53
N GLY A 829 -13.72 -50.97 12.65
CA GLY A 829 -14.95 -51.72 12.91
C GLY A 829 -16.19 -50.85 13.14
N ILE A 830 -16.25 -49.68 12.51
CA ILE A 830 -17.37 -48.71 12.63
C ILE A 830 -18.06 -48.50 11.27
N SER A 831 -19.22 -47.84 11.27
CA SER A 831 -19.86 -47.47 10.00
C SER A 831 -19.16 -46.29 9.33
N VAL A 832 -19.21 -46.19 8.00
CA VAL A 832 -18.67 -45.05 7.23
C VAL A 832 -19.27 -43.71 7.71
N ARG A 833 -20.56 -43.70 8.03
CA ARG A 833 -21.25 -42.51 8.55
C ARG A 833 -20.72 -42.09 9.93
N THR A 834 -20.35 -43.05 10.77
CA THR A 834 -19.73 -42.80 12.09
C THR A 834 -18.32 -42.24 11.93
N ALA A 835 -17.52 -42.77 11.01
CA ALA A 835 -16.20 -42.23 10.69
C ALA A 835 -16.30 -40.78 10.16
N GLN A 836 -17.27 -40.51 9.28
CA GLN A 836 -17.55 -39.16 8.78
C GLN A 836 -17.99 -38.19 9.88
N THR A 837 -18.83 -38.64 10.82
CA THR A 837 -19.24 -37.81 11.95
C THR A 837 -18.05 -37.46 12.86
N HIS A 838 -17.19 -38.43 13.15
CA HIS A 838 -15.94 -38.16 13.86
C HIS A 838 -15.03 -37.21 13.08
N LEU A 839 -14.91 -37.37 11.76
CA LEU A 839 -14.11 -36.46 10.94
C LEU A 839 -14.69 -35.05 10.89
N THR A 840 -16.01 -34.88 10.81
CA THR A 840 -16.66 -33.58 10.94
C THR A 840 -16.32 -32.94 12.29
N HIS A 841 -16.36 -33.71 13.38
CA HIS A 841 -15.97 -33.20 14.69
C HIS A 841 -14.47 -32.89 14.80
N VAL A 842 -13.61 -33.72 14.21
CA VAL A 842 -12.15 -33.49 14.13
C VAL A 842 -11.86 -32.23 13.32
N TYR A 843 -12.48 -32.05 12.16
CA TYR A 843 -12.32 -30.86 11.32
C TYR A 843 -12.79 -29.60 12.03
N ALA A 844 -13.92 -29.67 12.73
CA ALA A 844 -14.42 -28.57 13.54
C ALA A 844 -13.50 -28.25 14.73
N LYS A 845 -12.98 -29.28 15.42
CA LYS A 845 -12.08 -29.13 16.58
C LYS A 845 -10.70 -28.60 16.19
N LEU A 846 -10.16 -29.07 15.07
CA LEU A 846 -8.83 -28.70 14.56
C LEU A 846 -8.86 -27.50 13.61
N ARG A 847 -10.04 -27.00 13.24
CA ARG A 847 -10.24 -25.84 12.35
C ARG A 847 -9.61 -26.02 10.97
N ILE A 848 -9.77 -27.21 10.42
CA ILE A 848 -9.27 -27.59 9.10
C ILE A 848 -10.45 -27.88 8.18
N SER A 849 -10.31 -27.47 6.94
CA SER A 849 -11.35 -27.53 5.91
C SER A 849 -11.43 -28.90 5.21
N GLY A 850 -10.47 -29.79 5.47
CA GLY A 850 -10.53 -31.16 4.99
C GLY A 850 -9.27 -31.98 5.19
N ARG A 851 -9.27 -33.17 4.58
CA ARG A 851 -8.26 -34.22 4.74
C ARG A 851 -6.83 -33.79 4.38
N ALA A 852 -6.67 -32.92 3.38
CA ALA A 852 -5.35 -32.41 2.97
C ALA A 852 -4.71 -31.49 4.04
N GLU A 853 -5.52 -30.68 4.71
CA GLU A 853 -5.08 -29.87 5.85
C GLU A 853 -4.86 -30.72 7.09
N LEU A 854 -5.67 -31.77 7.31
CA LEU A 854 -5.45 -32.73 8.40
C LEU A 854 -4.07 -33.37 8.33
N GLY A 855 -3.64 -33.78 7.13
CA GLY A 855 -2.33 -34.38 6.91
C GLY A 855 -1.16 -33.43 7.23
N ARG A 856 -1.24 -32.17 6.77
CA ARG A 856 -0.22 -31.15 7.10
C ARG A 856 -0.18 -30.85 8.59
N HIS A 857 -1.36 -30.66 9.18
CA HIS A 857 -1.51 -30.30 10.57
C HIS A 857 -0.96 -31.39 11.52
N LEU A 858 -1.15 -32.68 11.19
CA LEU A 858 -0.54 -33.78 11.96
C LEU A 858 0.97 -33.90 11.76
N ALA A 859 1.48 -33.62 10.56
CA ALA A 859 2.93 -33.66 10.27
C ALA A 859 3.71 -32.58 11.03
N GLU A 860 3.13 -31.38 11.17
CA GLU A 860 3.70 -30.26 11.93
C GLU A 860 3.80 -30.56 13.45
N HIS A 861 2.91 -31.41 13.98
CA HIS A 861 2.85 -31.73 15.42
C HIS A 861 3.50 -33.07 15.79
N ALA A 862 3.80 -33.95 14.82
CA ALA A 862 4.49 -35.22 15.07
C ALA A 862 5.99 -35.05 15.40
N GLY A 863 6.61 -33.93 15.02
CA GLY A 863 8.03 -33.65 15.26
C GLY A 863 8.42 -33.33 16.71
N GLY A 864 7.46 -33.29 17.65
CA GLY A 864 7.70 -32.92 19.05
C GLY A 864 7.72 -34.07 20.07
N THR A 865 7.55 -35.33 19.64
CA THR A 865 7.32 -36.47 20.55
C THR A 865 8.30 -37.65 20.43
N GLU A 866 9.42 -37.50 19.72
CA GLU A 866 10.48 -38.52 19.67
C GLU A 866 11.78 -38.05 20.35
N GLU A 867 11.73 -37.75 21.65
CA GLU A 867 12.90 -37.84 22.55
C GLU A 867 12.46 -38.25 23.96
N VAL A 868 11.94 -39.47 24.12
CA VAL A 868 12.14 -40.27 25.34
C VAL A 868 12.18 -41.75 24.93
N GLY A 869 13.39 -42.25 24.75
CA GLY A 869 13.72 -43.66 24.57
C GLY A 869 15.14 -43.89 25.04
#